data_AF-A0A5N5KW36-F1
#
_entry.id   AF-A0A5N5KW36-F1
#
_cell.length_a   1.000
_cell.length_b   1.000
_cell.length_c   1.000
_cell.angle_alpha   90.00
_cell.angle_beta   90.00
_cell.angle_gamma   90.00
#
_symmetry.space_group_name_H-M   'P 1'
#
loop_
_entity.id
_entity.type
_entity.pdbx_description
1 polymer ?
#
loop_
_entity_poly.entity_id
_entity_poly.type
_entity_poly.pdbx_seq_one_letter_code
_entity_poly.pdbx_strand_id
1 'polypeptide(L)'
;MDRVLKTARSSGSLNLSNRSLREVPEEVYKILDAVGEGEKWWENVELQKLILAHNSIESIKEDLKNLSQLTVLNVSHNQLSALPAAIGELPMLKLLDVSFNLIQKVPDEIGSATSLVKFDCSSNQLRELPSSLGGCLDLSDLKASNNSITSLPEDLARCSKLTKVDVEGNKLKVLSGNLMASWTMLTEFNASKNLLSDIPDNFGSLSRLIRLDLHQNRISTIPPSIMGCCSLAEFYMGLNNALSTLPAEIGALSRLGTLDLHSNQLKEIPVEACKLQLSMLDLSNNSLTVLPPELGKMTTLRKLLLNGNPLRSLRSSLVSGPTATLLKYLQSRLSEGEDSKSTTPAKKDLISMTARLSVSSKNVYNTVSSSLLSTSFLSKEGILEISLQGLGLSSVPSEVWESNEIVKADLSRNSIQELPVELSFCVSLQATNFCIKVGLLSSLNLKFVFSLWNILQKLFYECLILSRNKISDWPFAVLKSLPNLLCLKLDNNALTQATLCAAGQDLNIGNFVVLMGMALNSVLIVLPLFVFQYVLLTTKVIIPSDGFQAVPMLQILDLSGNPASLLAHPAFSSLPHLKELYLRQVQLREIPSDILSLQQLQVLNLSQNSLHSIPEGFKNLSSLTELDLSDNNISALPPELGLLEPSLQALRLDGNPLRSIRRTILDRGTKAVLKYLMDKLPEH
;
A
#
# COMPACT_ATOMS: atom_id res chain seq x y z
N MET A 1 40.18 8.67 -8.91
CA MET A 1 39.53 8.66 -10.24
C MET A 1 39.95 7.42 -11.03
N ASP A 2 41.25 7.12 -11.06
CA ASP A 2 41.88 6.05 -11.87
C ASP A 2 41.28 4.66 -11.71
N ARG A 3 40.97 4.22 -10.47
CA ARG A 3 40.32 2.90 -10.26
C ARG A 3 38.97 2.79 -10.97
N VAL A 4 38.21 3.87 -11.01
CA VAL A 4 36.86 3.90 -11.61
C VAL A 4 36.95 3.95 -13.14
N LEU A 5 37.90 4.72 -13.68
CA LEU A 5 38.20 4.74 -15.11
C LEU A 5 38.70 3.38 -15.59
N LYS A 6 39.52 2.68 -14.81
CA LYS A 6 39.96 1.31 -15.13
C LYS A 6 38.79 0.33 -15.20
N THR A 7 37.85 0.39 -14.25
CA THR A 7 36.64 -0.44 -14.30
C THR A 7 35.74 -0.08 -15.50
N ALA A 8 35.64 1.21 -15.84
CA ALA A 8 34.90 1.65 -17.02
C ALA A 8 35.53 1.11 -18.32
N ARG A 9 36.87 1.11 -18.44
CA ARG A 9 37.58 0.50 -19.58
C ARG A 9 37.31 -1.00 -19.73
N SER A 10 37.12 -1.74 -18.64
CA SER A 10 36.77 -3.16 -18.72
C SER A 10 35.29 -3.45 -19.02
N SER A 11 34.40 -2.51 -18.70
CA SER A 11 32.94 -2.74 -18.72
C SER A 11 32.17 -1.94 -19.77
N GLY A 12 32.79 -0.92 -20.37
CA GLY A 12 32.12 0.05 -21.23
C GLY A 12 31.10 0.93 -20.50
N SER A 13 31.06 0.92 -19.15
CA SER A 13 30.12 1.71 -18.36
C SER A 13 30.82 2.50 -17.26
N LEU A 14 30.55 3.79 -17.21
CA LEU A 14 31.08 4.72 -16.22
C LEU A 14 29.93 5.37 -15.47
N ASN A 15 29.90 5.16 -14.15
CA ASN A 15 28.95 5.80 -13.25
C ASN A 15 29.71 6.69 -12.25
N LEU A 16 29.45 7.99 -12.34
CA LEU A 16 29.99 9.03 -11.47
C LEU A 16 28.87 9.81 -10.76
N SER A 17 27.71 9.18 -10.54
CA SER A 17 26.60 9.83 -9.84
C SER A 17 26.92 10.14 -8.37
N ASN A 18 26.28 11.16 -7.81
CA ASN A 18 26.38 11.53 -6.39
C ASN A 18 27.82 11.80 -5.91
N ARG A 19 28.64 12.46 -6.74
CA ARG A 19 30.05 12.77 -6.43
C ARG A 19 30.32 14.26 -6.24
N SER A 20 29.28 15.09 -6.23
CA SER A 20 29.37 16.56 -6.11
C SER A 20 30.31 17.18 -7.15
N LEU A 21 30.37 16.59 -8.35
CA LEU A 21 31.20 17.09 -9.45
C LEU A 21 30.63 18.42 -9.98
N ARG A 22 31.50 19.41 -10.20
CA ARG A 22 31.14 20.69 -10.85
C ARG A 22 31.37 20.69 -12.36
N GLU A 23 32.26 19.83 -12.82
CA GLU A 23 32.56 19.62 -14.23
C GLU A 23 32.80 18.12 -14.47
N VAL A 24 32.65 17.71 -15.73
CA VAL A 24 33.03 16.36 -16.14
C VAL A 24 34.57 16.29 -16.19
N PRO A 25 35.21 15.33 -15.49
CA PRO A 25 36.66 15.21 -15.53
C PRO A 25 37.18 14.97 -16.95
N GLU A 26 38.27 15.66 -17.33
CA GLU A 26 38.87 15.59 -18.67
C GLU A 26 39.22 14.16 -19.10
N GLU A 27 39.61 13.33 -18.14
CA GLU A 27 39.99 11.94 -18.36
C GLU A 27 38.81 11.09 -18.86
N VAL A 28 37.57 11.53 -18.64
CA VAL A 28 36.36 10.86 -19.16
C VAL A 28 36.26 11.04 -20.68
N TYR A 29 36.56 12.24 -21.18
CA TYR A 29 36.55 12.52 -22.63
C TYR A 29 37.71 11.87 -23.37
N LYS A 30 38.82 11.60 -22.65
CA LYS A 30 40.05 10.99 -23.16
C LYS A 30 40.28 9.58 -22.63
N ILE A 31 39.20 8.82 -22.42
CA ILE A 31 39.25 7.53 -21.71
C ILE A 31 40.18 6.50 -22.36
N LEU A 32 40.37 6.60 -23.68
CA LEU A 32 41.27 5.76 -24.47
C LEU A 32 42.73 6.26 -24.47
N ASP A 33 42.97 7.56 -24.32
CA ASP A 33 44.34 8.12 -24.27
C ASP A 33 44.97 7.97 -22.88
N ALA A 34 44.15 7.86 -21.84
CA ALA A 34 44.58 7.71 -20.44
C ALA A 34 45.01 6.27 -20.10
N VAL A 35 45.67 5.54 -21.02
CA VAL A 35 46.25 4.22 -20.73
C VAL A 35 47.54 4.42 -19.94
N GLY A 36 47.55 4.02 -18.67
CA GLY A 36 48.77 4.07 -17.85
C GLY A 36 49.82 3.07 -18.36
N GLU A 37 51.11 3.38 -18.15
CA GLU A 37 52.21 2.46 -18.46
C GLU A 37 51.94 1.08 -17.82
N GLY A 38 51.77 0.04 -18.65
CA GLY A 38 51.52 -1.33 -18.22
C GLY A 38 50.09 -1.86 -18.39
N GLU A 39 49.14 -1.08 -18.93
CA GLU A 39 47.78 -1.57 -19.25
C GLU A 39 47.67 -2.09 -20.69
N LYS A 40 47.04 -3.27 -20.86
CA LYS A 40 46.84 -3.92 -22.17
C LYS A 40 45.72 -3.22 -22.94
N TRP A 41 46.09 -2.37 -23.89
CA TRP A 41 45.15 -1.54 -24.65
C TRP A 41 44.09 -2.35 -25.43
N TRP A 42 44.35 -3.61 -25.79
CA TRP A 42 43.41 -4.50 -26.49
C TRP A 42 42.31 -5.09 -25.59
N GLU A 43 42.39 -4.95 -24.26
CA GLU A 43 41.34 -5.36 -23.32
C GLU A 43 40.37 -4.19 -23.00
N ASN A 44 40.62 -3.00 -23.55
CA ASN A 44 39.79 -1.82 -23.32
C ASN A 44 38.55 -1.82 -24.22
N VAL A 45 37.39 -1.63 -23.61
CA VAL A 45 36.10 -1.42 -24.26
C VAL A 45 35.80 0.09 -24.28
N GLU A 46 35.41 0.61 -25.45
CA GLU A 46 34.98 2.00 -25.58
C GLU A 46 33.73 2.28 -24.73
N LEU A 47 33.59 3.51 -24.27
CA LEU A 47 32.53 3.86 -23.32
C LEU A 47 31.16 3.87 -24.00
N GLN A 48 30.28 2.97 -23.58
CA GLN A 48 28.91 2.82 -24.09
C GLN A 48 27.87 3.47 -23.17
N LYS A 49 28.14 3.59 -21.87
CA LYS A 49 27.19 4.15 -20.90
C LYS A 49 27.89 5.13 -19.97
N LEU A 50 27.44 6.37 -19.96
CA LEU A 50 27.94 7.43 -19.10
C LEU A 50 26.81 7.96 -18.22
N ILE A 51 26.95 7.77 -16.90
CA ILE A 51 25.97 8.20 -15.89
C ILE A 51 26.65 9.22 -14.98
N LEU A 52 26.18 10.46 -15.05
CA LEU A 52 26.66 11.64 -14.33
C LEU A 52 25.56 12.25 -13.44
N ALA A 53 24.49 11.49 -13.15
CA ALA A 53 23.31 11.99 -12.45
C ALA A 53 23.61 12.48 -11.02
N HIS A 54 22.79 13.40 -10.50
CA HIS A 54 22.91 13.92 -9.12
C HIS A 54 24.31 14.48 -8.80
N ASN A 55 24.77 15.43 -9.62
CA ASN A 55 25.99 16.19 -9.37
C ASN A 55 25.67 17.69 -9.40
N SER A 56 26.68 18.55 -9.54
CA SER A 56 26.53 19.99 -9.67
C SER A 56 27.19 20.47 -10.97
N ILE A 57 27.08 19.68 -12.04
CA ILE A 57 27.75 19.96 -13.31
C ILE A 57 27.06 21.15 -13.99
N GLU A 58 27.84 22.17 -14.33
CA GLU A 58 27.34 23.42 -14.92
C GLU A 58 27.34 23.39 -16.46
N SER A 59 28.25 22.63 -17.07
CA SER A 59 28.36 22.49 -18.53
C SER A 59 28.97 21.14 -18.95
N ILE A 60 28.66 20.71 -20.17
CA ILE A 60 29.28 19.56 -20.84
C ILE A 60 30.11 20.10 -22.01
N LYS A 61 31.36 19.65 -22.12
CA LYS A 61 32.29 20.08 -23.18
C LYS A 61 31.95 19.42 -24.52
N GLU A 62 32.33 20.10 -25.61
CA GLU A 62 32.19 19.57 -26.98
C GLU A 62 33.04 18.32 -27.23
N ASP A 63 34.02 18.04 -26.37
CA ASP A 63 34.80 16.80 -26.39
C ASP A 63 33.95 15.54 -26.15
N LEU A 64 32.66 15.69 -25.80
CA LEU A 64 31.68 14.60 -25.77
C LEU A 64 31.64 13.81 -27.09
N LYS A 65 31.91 14.47 -28.23
CA LYS A 65 31.97 13.84 -29.57
C LYS A 65 33.01 12.71 -29.68
N ASN A 66 34.01 12.69 -28.81
CA ASN A 66 35.03 11.65 -28.79
C ASN A 66 34.47 10.29 -28.33
N LEU A 67 33.30 10.28 -27.67
CA LEU A 67 32.65 9.07 -27.16
C LEU A 67 31.72 8.44 -28.22
N SER A 68 32.27 8.04 -29.37
CA SER A 68 31.51 7.60 -30.55
C SER A 68 30.60 6.37 -30.34
N GLN A 69 30.92 5.50 -29.37
CA GLN A 69 30.12 4.32 -29.03
C GLN A 69 29.08 4.56 -27.92
N LEU A 70 28.92 5.81 -27.47
CA LEU A 70 28.02 6.11 -26.36
C LEU A 70 26.57 5.83 -26.76
N THR A 71 25.94 4.90 -26.04
CA THR A 71 24.54 4.50 -26.24
C THR A 71 23.61 5.11 -25.20
N VAL A 72 24.13 5.38 -24.00
CA VAL A 72 23.37 5.92 -22.87
C VAL A 72 24.14 7.08 -22.27
N LEU A 73 23.53 8.26 -22.27
CA LEU A 73 24.01 9.43 -21.57
C LEU A 73 22.94 9.88 -20.57
N ASN A 74 23.28 9.79 -19.28
CA ASN A 74 22.43 10.32 -18.21
C ASN A 74 23.19 11.42 -17.47
N VAL A 75 22.69 12.66 -17.58
CA VAL A 75 23.20 13.84 -16.89
C VAL A 75 22.11 14.53 -16.07
N SER A 76 21.11 13.76 -15.61
CA SER A 76 19.98 14.30 -14.86
C SER A 76 20.36 14.83 -13.47
N HIS A 77 19.55 15.71 -12.90
CA HIS A 77 19.80 16.32 -11.59
C HIS A 77 21.19 16.99 -11.52
N ASN A 78 21.44 17.94 -12.43
CA ASN A 78 22.64 18.77 -12.48
C ASN A 78 22.24 20.26 -12.61
N GLN A 79 23.20 21.13 -12.96
CA GLN A 79 22.99 22.57 -13.10
C GLN A 79 23.27 23.03 -14.54
N LEU A 80 23.05 22.15 -15.53
CA LEU A 80 23.35 22.45 -16.93
C LEU A 80 22.46 23.58 -17.45
N SER A 81 23.07 24.62 -17.99
CA SER A 81 22.37 25.75 -18.62
C SER A 81 22.10 25.55 -20.11
N ALA A 82 22.93 24.74 -20.77
CA ALA A 82 22.83 24.40 -22.19
C ALA A 82 23.41 23.00 -22.45
N LEU A 83 23.05 22.45 -23.61
CA LEU A 83 23.61 21.21 -24.13
C LEU A 83 24.54 21.51 -25.31
N PRO A 84 25.70 20.83 -25.42
CA PRO A 84 26.65 21.04 -26.52
C PRO A 84 26.13 20.48 -27.84
N ALA A 85 26.63 21.03 -28.96
CA ALA A 85 26.29 20.58 -30.31
C ALA A 85 26.77 19.14 -30.56
N ALA A 86 27.86 18.72 -29.90
CA ALA A 86 28.41 17.37 -29.94
C ALA A 86 27.42 16.23 -29.67
N ILE A 87 26.25 16.48 -29.06
CA ILE A 87 25.21 15.43 -28.90
C ILE A 87 24.73 14.89 -30.25
N GLY A 88 24.67 15.75 -31.27
CA GLY A 88 24.32 15.34 -32.64
C GLY A 88 25.39 14.48 -33.32
N GLU A 89 26.62 14.50 -32.79
CA GLU A 89 27.76 13.74 -33.32
C GLU A 89 27.92 12.36 -32.65
N LEU A 90 26.93 11.92 -31.84
CA LEU A 90 26.91 10.61 -31.18
C LEU A 90 26.03 9.60 -31.96
N PRO A 91 26.60 8.82 -32.90
CA PRO A 91 25.80 8.02 -33.83
C PRO A 91 25.05 6.85 -33.17
N MET A 92 25.55 6.36 -32.04
CA MET A 92 25.01 5.19 -31.32
C MET A 92 24.09 5.56 -30.16
N LEU A 93 23.85 6.85 -29.91
CA LEU A 93 23.10 7.32 -28.74
C LEU A 93 21.64 6.89 -28.84
N LYS A 94 21.19 6.07 -27.89
CA LYS A 94 19.82 5.52 -27.81
C LYS A 94 19.01 6.16 -26.70
N LEU A 95 19.65 6.51 -25.59
CA LEU A 95 19.01 7.13 -24.43
C LEU A 95 19.77 8.38 -24.02
N LEU A 96 19.07 9.52 -24.03
CA LEU A 96 19.54 10.78 -23.50
C LEU A 96 18.61 11.25 -22.38
N ASP A 97 19.14 11.36 -21.17
CA ASP A 97 18.43 11.91 -20.01
C ASP A 97 19.17 13.15 -19.51
N VAL A 98 18.54 14.31 -19.69
CA VAL A 98 18.99 15.64 -19.28
C VAL A 98 18.00 16.28 -18.31
N SER A 99 17.13 15.47 -17.69
CA SER A 99 16.06 15.95 -16.82
C SER A 99 16.59 16.64 -15.56
N PHE A 100 15.79 17.53 -14.94
CA PHE A 100 16.17 18.27 -13.73
C PHE A 100 17.48 19.06 -13.90
N ASN A 101 17.50 19.94 -14.88
CA ASN A 101 18.60 20.87 -15.15
C ASN A 101 18.04 22.30 -15.38
N LEU A 102 18.86 23.23 -15.86
CA LEU A 102 18.49 24.62 -16.13
C LEU A 102 18.55 24.93 -17.64
N ILE A 103 18.34 23.93 -18.50
CA ILE A 103 18.53 24.04 -19.94
C ILE A 103 17.43 24.91 -20.55
N GLN A 104 17.83 25.93 -21.32
CA GLN A 104 16.91 26.87 -21.96
C GLN A 104 16.54 26.52 -23.41
N LYS A 105 17.48 25.89 -24.14
CA LYS A 105 17.30 25.42 -25.52
C LYS A 105 18.03 24.08 -25.71
N VAL A 106 17.41 23.17 -26.46
CA VAL A 106 18.07 21.97 -26.98
C VAL A 106 18.73 22.32 -28.32
N PRO A 107 20.01 21.94 -28.55
CA PRO A 107 20.72 22.23 -29.80
C PRO A 107 20.02 21.62 -31.01
N ASP A 108 20.10 22.30 -32.16
CA ASP A 108 19.45 21.84 -33.39
C ASP A 108 20.14 20.56 -33.92
N GLU A 109 21.39 20.32 -33.53
CA GLU A 109 22.16 19.13 -33.85
C GLU A 109 21.57 17.84 -33.27
N ILE A 110 20.65 17.90 -32.29
CA ILE A 110 19.97 16.70 -31.74
C ILE A 110 19.31 15.85 -32.82
N GLY A 111 18.85 16.48 -33.92
CA GLY A 111 18.24 15.80 -35.06
C GLY A 111 19.17 14.85 -35.81
N SER A 112 20.50 15.00 -35.66
CA SER A 112 21.50 14.11 -36.24
C SER A 112 21.67 12.81 -35.44
N ALA A 113 21.21 12.76 -34.18
CA ALA A 113 21.22 11.55 -33.35
C ALA A 113 20.09 10.60 -33.78
N THR A 114 20.22 10.02 -34.97
CA THR A 114 19.18 9.22 -35.64
C THR A 114 18.81 7.93 -34.90
N SER A 115 19.74 7.38 -34.11
CA SER A 115 19.55 6.19 -33.27
C SER A 115 18.82 6.47 -31.95
N LEU A 116 18.44 7.72 -31.67
CA LEU A 116 17.85 8.12 -30.39
C LEU A 116 16.45 7.52 -30.24
N VAL A 117 16.27 6.68 -29.21
CA VAL A 117 15.03 5.96 -28.91
C VAL A 117 14.27 6.61 -27.77
N LYS A 118 15.00 7.16 -26.79
CA LYS A 118 14.44 7.80 -25.60
C LYS A 118 15.11 9.13 -25.33
N PHE A 119 14.30 10.18 -25.18
CA PHE A 119 14.78 11.50 -24.83
C PHE A 119 13.98 12.06 -23.66
N ASP A 120 14.66 12.29 -22.54
CA ASP A 120 14.08 12.93 -21.35
C ASP A 120 14.76 14.29 -21.12
N CYS A 121 14.00 15.36 -21.31
CA CYS A 121 14.38 16.74 -21.05
C CYS A 121 13.45 17.42 -20.05
N SER A 122 12.79 16.62 -19.21
CA SER A 122 11.80 17.09 -18.22
C SER A 122 12.42 17.98 -17.14
N SER A 123 11.62 18.86 -16.54
CA SER A 123 12.04 19.77 -15.46
C SER A 123 13.26 20.61 -15.85
N ASN A 124 13.12 21.36 -16.95
CA ASN A 124 14.10 22.31 -17.46
C ASN A 124 13.42 23.68 -17.70
N GLN A 125 14.08 24.59 -18.41
CA GLN A 125 13.57 25.93 -18.74
C GLN A 125 13.30 26.09 -20.26
N LEU A 126 13.00 24.99 -20.95
CA LEU A 126 12.82 24.99 -22.40
C LEU A 126 11.60 25.81 -22.81
N ARG A 127 11.76 26.70 -23.78
CA ARG A 127 10.66 27.47 -24.38
C ARG A 127 10.07 26.83 -25.63
N GLU A 128 10.87 26.02 -26.31
CA GLU A 128 10.52 25.29 -27.52
C GLU A 128 11.37 24.03 -27.63
N LEU A 129 10.90 23.06 -28.41
CA LEU A 129 11.70 21.94 -28.88
C LEU A 129 12.19 22.27 -30.30
N PRO A 130 13.43 21.93 -30.66
CA PRO A 130 13.97 22.22 -31.99
C PRO A 130 13.23 21.39 -33.05
N SER A 131 12.97 21.99 -34.21
CA SER A 131 12.33 21.30 -35.34
C SER A 131 13.13 20.10 -35.83
N SER A 132 14.45 20.16 -35.70
CA SER A 132 15.36 19.07 -36.04
C SER A 132 15.12 17.79 -35.25
N LEU A 133 14.43 17.83 -34.10
CA LEU A 133 14.08 16.63 -33.33
C LEU A 133 13.25 15.62 -34.15
N GLY A 134 12.54 16.09 -35.20
CA GLY A 134 11.90 15.22 -36.21
C GLY A 134 12.86 14.35 -37.03
N GLY A 135 14.17 14.59 -36.94
CA GLY A 135 15.22 13.75 -37.53
C GLY A 135 15.50 12.46 -36.74
N CYS A 136 15.11 12.38 -35.47
CA CYS A 136 15.25 11.17 -34.65
C CYS A 136 14.15 10.16 -35.00
N LEU A 137 14.31 9.45 -36.12
CA LEU A 137 13.30 8.54 -36.68
C LEU A 137 12.98 7.32 -35.79
N ASP A 138 13.91 6.94 -34.92
CA ASP A 138 13.75 5.83 -33.97
C ASP A 138 13.15 6.25 -32.62
N LEU A 139 12.82 7.53 -32.45
CA LEU A 139 12.32 8.07 -31.19
C LEU A 139 10.98 7.43 -30.83
N SER A 140 10.93 6.85 -29.63
CA SER A 140 9.80 6.07 -29.12
C SER A 140 9.23 6.63 -27.82
N ASP A 141 10.05 7.30 -27.02
CA ASP A 141 9.71 7.86 -25.70
C ASP A 141 10.27 9.28 -25.63
N LEU A 142 9.38 10.27 -25.59
CA LEU A 142 9.72 11.68 -25.47
C LEU A 142 9.11 12.23 -24.18
N LYS A 143 9.97 12.68 -23.27
CA LYS A 143 9.56 13.34 -22.04
C LYS A 143 10.11 14.76 -22.00
N ALA A 144 9.23 15.73 -21.91
CA ALA A 144 9.53 17.15 -21.87
C ALA A 144 8.64 17.86 -20.84
N SER A 145 8.23 17.15 -19.77
CA SER A 145 7.32 17.69 -18.77
C SER A 145 7.98 18.80 -17.92
N ASN A 146 7.16 19.66 -17.31
CA ASN A 146 7.59 20.77 -16.45
C ASN A 146 8.65 21.69 -17.12
N ASN A 147 8.30 22.22 -18.29
CA ASN A 147 9.09 23.20 -19.02
C ASN A 147 8.23 24.46 -19.30
N SER A 148 8.66 25.33 -20.21
CA SER A 148 7.89 26.51 -20.67
C SER A 148 7.55 26.43 -22.16
N ILE A 149 7.36 25.20 -22.69
CA ILE A 149 7.12 24.96 -24.12
C ILE A 149 5.77 25.54 -24.54
N THR A 150 5.75 26.37 -25.57
CA THR A 150 4.51 27.02 -26.07
C THR A 150 3.81 26.25 -27.18
N SER A 151 4.57 25.47 -27.96
CA SER A 151 4.09 24.66 -29.08
C SER A 151 5.07 23.52 -29.36
N LEU A 152 4.56 22.40 -29.89
CA LEU A 152 5.38 21.30 -30.40
C LEU A 152 5.70 21.56 -31.88
N PRO A 153 6.94 21.34 -32.34
CA PRO A 153 7.29 21.51 -33.76
C PRO A 153 6.60 20.48 -34.65
N GLU A 154 6.12 20.91 -35.81
CA GLU A 154 5.41 20.05 -36.79
C GLU A 154 6.27 18.89 -37.31
N ASP A 155 7.58 19.08 -37.39
CA ASP A 155 8.52 18.06 -37.85
C ASP A 155 8.55 16.81 -36.96
N LEU A 156 8.10 16.89 -35.69
CA LEU A 156 7.91 15.71 -34.84
C LEU A 156 6.90 14.70 -35.41
N ALA A 157 6.07 15.08 -36.39
CA ALA A 157 5.22 14.16 -37.14
C ALA A 157 6.04 13.02 -37.79
N ARG A 158 7.32 13.27 -38.11
CA ARG A 158 8.23 12.27 -38.71
C ARG A 158 8.60 11.14 -37.74
N CYS A 159 8.50 11.36 -36.43
CA CYS A 159 8.76 10.37 -35.38
C CYS A 159 7.56 9.41 -35.22
N SER A 160 7.27 8.63 -36.26
CA SER A 160 6.10 7.73 -36.31
C SER A 160 6.17 6.52 -35.35
N LYS A 161 7.34 6.27 -34.74
CA LYS A 161 7.56 5.22 -33.73
C LYS A 161 7.26 5.68 -32.30
N LEU A 162 6.81 6.91 -32.09
CA LEU A 162 6.46 7.42 -30.77
C LEU A 162 5.35 6.58 -30.13
N THR A 163 5.65 6.06 -28.95
CA THR A 163 4.76 5.23 -28.12
C THR A 163 4.37 5.95 -26.84
N LYS A 164 5.23 6.83 -26.34
CA LYS A 164 5.01 7.62 -25.13
C LYS A 164 5.44 9.06 -25.37
N VAL A 165 4.54 9.99 -25.09
CA VAL A 165 4.83 11.43 -25.15
C VAL A 165 4.29 12.07 -23.88
N ASP A 166 5.19 12.67 -23.11
CA ASP A 166 4.88 13.42 -21.89
C ASP A 166 5.33 14.87 -22.03
N VAL A 167 4.36 15.76 -22.09
CA VAL A 167 4.53 17.22 -22.19
C VAL A 167 3.74 17.94 -21.09
N GLU A 168 3.50 17.26 -19.96
CA GLU A 168 2.84 17.84 -18.79
C GLU A 168 3.49 19.16 -18.34
N GLY A 169 2.71 20.09 -17.80
CA GLY A 169 3.28 21.24 -17.08
C GLY A 169 4.02 22.21 -17.99
N ASN A 170 3.50 22.42 -19.20
CA ASN A 170 4.02 23.36 -20.18
C ASN A 170 3.02 24.50 -20.44
N LYS A 171 3.23 25.27 -21.50
CA LYS A 171 2.37 26.40 -21.90
C LYS A 171 1.73 26.16 -23.27
N LEU A 172 1.50 24.88 -23.62
CA LEU A 172 0.89 24.50 -24.90
C LEU A 172 -0.52 25.05 -24.99
N LYS A 173 -0.81 25.78 -26.08
CA LYS A 173 -2.15 26.34 -26.34
C LYS A 173 -2.98 25.50 -27.31
N VAL A 174 -2.30 24.83 -28.23
CA VAL A 174 -2.91 24.05 -29.31
C VAL A 174 -2.12 22.77 -29.50
N LEU A 175 -2.84 21.67 -29.73
CA LEU A 175 -2.25 20.43 -30.25
C LEU A 175 -2.44 20.39 -31.76
N SER A 176 -1.37 20.16 -32.51
CA SER A 176 -1.46 20.05 -33.96
C SER A 176 -2.13 18.75 -34.38
N GLY A 177 -3.13 18.86 -35.27
CA GLY A 177 -3.80 17.69 -35.84
C GLY A 177 -2.87 16.81 -36.67
N ASN A 178 -1.84 17.39 -37.30
CA ASN A 178 -0.85 16.66 -38.10
C ASN A 178 0.02 15.72 -37.24
N LEU A 179 0.41 16.17 -36.05
CA LEU A 179 1.13 15.35 -35.07
C LEU A 179 0.27 14.14 -34.64
N MET A 180 -0.99 14.40 -34.27
CA MET A 180 -1.92 13.36 -33.82
C MET A 180 -2.27 12.36 -34.93
N ALA A 181 -2.35 12.81 -36.18
CA ALA A 181 -2.55 11.93 -37.34
C ALA A 181 -1.35 11.00 -37.58
N SER A 182 -0.14 11.43 -37.21
CA SER A 182 1.11 10.72 -37.51
C SER A 182 1.50 9.71 -36.42
N TRP A 183 1.27 10.02 -35.15
CA TRP A 183 1.67 9.17 -34.00
C TRP A 183 0.74 7.98 -33.75
N THR A 184 0.45 7.20 -34.79
CA THR A 184 -0.47 6.05 -34.72
C THR A 184 -0.02 4.92 -33.79
N MET A 185 1.27 4.90 -33.39
CA MET A 185 1.85 3.96 -32.44
C MET A 185 1.72 4.39 -30.97
N LEU A 186 1.16 5.57 -30.71
CA LEU A 186 1.09 6.16 -29.38
C LEU A 186 0.20 5.33 -28.45
N THR A 187 0.73 5.04 -27.26
CA THR A 187 0.06 4.27 -26.20
C THR A 187 -0.22 5.12 -24.96
N GLU A 188 0.64 6.10 -24.69
CA GLU A 188 0.50 7.01 -23.56
C GLU A 188 0.75 8.44 -24.04
N PHE A 189 -0.21 9.33 -23.80
CA PHE A 189 -0.11 10.75 -24.07
C PHE A 189 -0.47 11.55 -22.81
N ASN A 190 0.50 12.27 -22.26
CA ASN A 190 0.28 13.19 -21.15
C ASN A 190 0.53 14.62 -21.62
N ALA A 191 -0.52 15.42 -21.68
CA ALA A 191 -0.46 16.86 -21.94
C ALA A 191 -1.22 17.65 -20.88
N SER A 192 -1.23 17.13 -19.65
CA SER A 192 -1.84 17.78 -18.51
C SER A 192 -1.13 19.08 -18.11
N LYS A 193 -1.78 19.92 -17.30
CA LYS A 193 -1.24 21.19 -16.77
C LYS A 193 -0.73 22.13 -17.88
N ASN A 194 -1.49 22.26 -18.96
CA ASN A 194 -1.18 23.12 -20.09
C ASN A 194 -2.29 24.19 -20.27
N LEU A 195 -2.29 24.87 -21.41
CA LEU A 195 -3.25 25.92 -21.75
C LEU A 195 -4.13 25.52 -22.94
N LEU A 196 -4.33 24.21 -23.17
CA LEU A 196 -5.06 23.69 -24.33
C LEU A 196 -6.53 24.09 -24.27
N SER A 197 -7.08 24.64 -25.36
CA SER A 197 -8.51 25.00 -25.46
C SER A 197 -9.39 23.92 -26.05
N ASP A 198 -8.83 23.07 -26.91
CA ASP A 198 -9.57 22.08 -27.70
C ASP A 198 -8.70 20.85 -27.99
N ILE A 199 -9.36 19.75 -28.35
CA ILE A 199 -8.75 18.51 -28.82
C ILE A 199 -9.01 18.42 -30.35
N PRO A 200 -7.98 18.31 -31.20
CA PRO A 200 -8.18 18.24 -32.65
C PRO A 200 -8.84 16.93 -33.09
N ASP A 201 -9.65 16.99 -34.16
CA ASP A 201 -10.39 15.82 -34.68
C ASP A 201 -9.49 14.62 -35.04
N ASN A 202 -8.24 14.88 -35.43
CA ASN A 202 -7.25 13.83 -35.75
C ASN A 202 -6.89 12.93 -34.54
N PHE A 203 -7.30 13.24 -33.32
CA PHE A 203 -7.12 12.34 -32.16
C PHE A 203 -7.72 10.96 -32.40
N GLY A 204 -8.78 10.85 -33.21
CA GLY A 204 -9.38 9.57 -33.58
C GLY A 204 -8.43 8.62 -34.32
N SER A 205 -7.30 9.09 -34.85
CA SER A 205 -6.27 8.25 -35.48
C SER A 205 -5.44 7.43 -34.46
N LEU A 206 -5.48 7.79 -33.17
CA LEU A 206 -4.68 7.18 -32.10
C LEU A 206 -5.30 5.87 -31.58
N SER A 207 -5.52 4.91 -32.47
CA SER A 207 -6.19 3.63 -32.17
C SER A 207 -5.50 2.75 -31.12
N ARG A 208 -4.20 2.96 -30.87
CA ARG A 208 -3.40 2.21 -29.87
C ARG A 208 -3.27 2.93 -28.54
N LEU A 209 -3.86 4.12 -28.39
CA LEU A 209 -3.77 4.91 -27.17
C LEU A 209 -4.47 4.17 -26.02
N ILE A 210 -3.76 3.96 -24.92
CA ILE A 210 -4.24 3.27 -23.72
C ILE A 210 -4.53 4.30 -22.62
N ARG A 211 -3.65 5.29 -22.47
CA ARG A 211 -3.77 6.33 -21.45
C ARG A 211 -3.68 7.72 -22.08
N LEU A 212 -4.70 8.53 -21.82
CA LEU A 212 -4.77 9.93 -22.22
C LEU A 212 -4.96 10.79 -20.97
N ASP A 213 -3.98 11.67 -20.71
CA ASP A 213 -4.05 12.62 -19.61
C ASP A 213 -4.02 14.07 -20.14
N LEU A 214 -5.14 14.76 -19.89
CA LEU A 214 -5.39 16.15 -20.27
C LEU A 214 -5.91 16.96 -19.06
N HIS A 215 -5.65 16.50 -17.82
CA HIS A 215 -6.07 17.23 -16.62
C HIS A 215 -5.46 18.64 -16.56
N GLN A 216 -6.10 19.59 -15.87
CA GLN A 216 -5.58 20.96 -15.72
C GLN A 216 -5.29 21.68 -17.05
N ASN A 217 -6.23 21.66 -17.98
CA ASN A 217 -6.17 22.46 -19.22
C ASN A 217 -7.29 23.51 -19.26
N ARG A 218 -7.66 24.00 -20.44
CA ARG A 218 -8.80 24.90 -20.68
C ARG A 218 -9.76 24.31 -21.71
N ILE A 219 -9.82 22.97 -21.78
CA ILE A 219 -10.53 22.27 -22.85
C ILE A 219 -12.03 22.45 -22.66
N SER A 220 -12.71 22.90 -23.73
CA SER A 220 -14.15 23.19 -23.70
C SER A 220 -15.01 22.06 -24.27
N THR A 221 -14.47 21.31 -25.24
CA THR A 221 -15.18 20.24 -25.95
C THR A 221 -14.28 19.04 -26.21
N ILE A 222 -14.90 17.86 -26.32
CA ILE A 222 -14.26 16.63 -26.81
C ILE A 222 -14.84 16.33 -28.19
N PRO A 223 -14.03 16.15 -29.23
CA PRO A 223 -14.52 15.89 -30.58
C PRO A 223 -15.16 14.49 -30.67
N PRO A 224 -16.19 14.30 -31.51
CA PRO A 224 -16.81 13.00 -31.78
C PRO A 224 -15.80 11.92 -32.24
N SER A 225 -14.71 12.34 -32.88
CA SER A 225 -13.64 11.46 -33.35
C SER A 225 -12.94 10.67 -32.25
N ILE A 226 -13.15 11.01 -30.96
CA ILE A 226 -12.63 10.25 -29.82
C ILE A 226 -13.00 8.77 -29.88
N MET A 227 -14.11 8.41 -30.54
CA MET A 227 -14.50 7.02 -30.79
C MET A 227 -13.43 6.17 -31.50
N GLY A 228 -12.51 6.80 -32.25
CA GLY A 228 -11.42 6.12 -32.93
C GLY A 228 -10.33 5.58 -32.00
N CYS A 229 -10.24 6.09 -30.76
CA CYS A 229 -9.31 5.64 -29.72
C CYS A 229 -9.78 4.32 -29.07
N CYS A 230 -9.99 3.27 -29.87
CA CYS A 230 -10.63 2.02 -29.44
C CYS A 230 -9.86 1.23 -28.37
N SER A 231 -8.57 1.53 -28.16
CA SER A 231 -7.74 0.94 -27.10
C SER A 231 -7.75 1.69 -25.77
N LEU A 232 -8.42 2.85 -25.70
CA LEU A 232 -8.33 3.74 -24.55
C LEU A 232 -8.91 3.08 -23.31
N ALA A 233 -8.10 2.98 -22.26
CA ALA A 233 -8.44 2.36 -20.98
C ALA A 233 -8.55 3.38 -19.85
N GLU A 234 -7.71 4.42 -19.89
CA GLU A 234 -7.66 5.49 -18.90
C GLU A 234 -7.78 6.85 -19.60
N PHE A 235 -8.78 7.64 -19.21
CA PHE A 235 -8.98 8.98 -19.73
C PHE A 235 -9.17 9.98 -18.59
N TYR A 236 -8.18 10.86 -18.41
CA TYR A 236 -8.16 11.90 -17.39
C TYR A 236 -8.38 13.28 -18.02
N MET A 237 -9.49 13.92 -17.68
CA MET A 237 -9.90 15.25 -18.15
C MET A 237 -10.32 16.15 -16.98
N GLY A 238 -10.04 15.74 -15.75
CA GLY A 238 -10.44 16.46 -14.54
C GLY A 238 -9.65 17.76 -14.31
N LEU A 239 -10.18 18.60 -13.42
CA LEU A 239 -9.55 19.81 -12.87
C LEU A 239 -9.28 20.92 -13.91
N ASN A 240 -9.90 22.10 -13.74
CA ASN A 240 -9.70 23.33 -14.53
C ASN A 240 -10.03 23.28 -16.03
N ASN A 241 -10.46 22.14 -16.57
CA ASN A 241 -11.10 22.12 -17.87
C ASN A 241 -12.50 22.78 -17.81
N ALA A 242 -12.99 23.22 -18.97
CA ALA A 242 -14.24 23.97 -19.12
C ALA A 242 -15.31 23.13 -19.83
N LEU A 243 -15.28 21.80 -19.70
CA LEU A 243 -16.21 20.91 -20.37
C LEU A 243 -17.63 21.14 -19.87
N SER A 244 -18.54 21.50 -20.78
CA SER A 244 -19.98 21.64 -20.48
C SER A 244 -20.82 20.43 -20.84
N THR A 245 -20.37 19.66 -21.83
CA THR A 245 -21.05 18.48 -22.38
C THR A 245 -20.03 17.40 -22.75
N LEU A 246 -20.50 16.15 -22.86
CA LEU A 246 -19.74 15.03 -23.41
C LEU A 246 -20.38 14.60 -24.74
N PRO A 247 -19.60 14.23 -25.77
CA PRO A 247 -20.12 13.68 -27.01
C PRO A 247 -20.75 12.30 -26.78
N ALA A 248 -21.79 11.95 -27.54
CA ALA A 248 -22.44 10.64 -27.45
C ALA A 248 -21.48 9.50 -27.86
N GLU A 249 -20.56 9.81 -28.76
CA GLU A 249 -19.52 8.92 -29.29
C GLU A 249 -18.55 8.41 -28.23
N ILE A 250 -18.45 9.06 -27.06
CA ILE A 250 -17.66 8.55 -25.93
C ILE A 250 -18.11 7.14 -25.55
N GLY A 251 -19.40 6.81 -25.72
CA GLY A 251 -19.97 5.50 -25.44
C GLY A 251 -19.44 4.36 -26.31
N ALA A 252 -18.69 4.66 -27.39
CA ALA A 252 -18.06 3.66 -28.25
C ALA A 252 -16.74 3.10 -27.68
N LEU A 253 -16.18 3.71 -26.62
CA LEU A 253 -14.91 3.33 -26.02
C LEU A 253 -15.03 2.07 -25.14
N SER A 254 -15.19 0.91 -25.80
CA SER A 254 -15.46 -0.38 -25.14
C SER A 254 -14.42 -0.85 -24.12
N ARG A 255 -13.18 -0.37 -24.20
CA ARG A 255 -12.07 -0.74 -23.28
C ARG A 255 -11.84 0.26 -22.15
N LEU A 256 -12.60 1.36 -22.12
CA LEU A 256 -12.44 2.40 -21.11
C LEU A 256 -12.85 1.86 -19.75
N GLY A 257 -11.89 1.83 -18.82
CA GLY A 257 -12.08 1.38 -17.44
C GLY A 257 -12.11 2.53 -16.44
N THR A 258 -11.35 3.59 -16.70
CA THR A 258 -11.24 4.76 -15.83
C THR A 258 -11.55 6.02 -16.61
N LEU A 259 -12.57 6.76 -16.16
CA LEU A 259 -12.93 8.06 -16.70
C LEU A 259 -12.98 9.08 -15.56
N ASP A 260 -12.04 10.02 -15.58
CA ASP A 260 -11.97 11.11 -14.62
C ASP A 260 -12.36 12.44 -15.26
N LEU A 261 -13.48 12.98 -14.81
CA LEU A 261 -14.08 14.24 -15.27
C LEU A 261 -14.33 15.21 -14.10
N HIS A 262 -13.66 15.02 -12.96
CA HIS A 262 -13.90 15.87 -11.79
C HIS A 262 -13.60 17.36 -12.07
N SER A 263 -14.24 18.27 -11.34
CA SER A 263 -13.98 19.72 -11.41
C SER A 263 -14.07 20.30 -12.83
N ASN A 264 -15.15 19.96 -13.53
CA ASN A 264 -15.55 20.48 -14.85
C ASN A 264 -16.89 21.24 -14.74
N GLN A 265 -17.50 21.60 -15.87
CA GLN A 265 -18.78 22.33 -15.93
C GLN A 265 -19.92 21.48 -16.50
N LEU A 266 -19.83 20.14 -16.39
CA LEU A 266 -20.78 19.22 -17.00
C LEU A 266 -22.18 19.41 -16.42
N LYS A 267 -23.18 19.57 -17.30
CA LYS A 267 -24.59 19.74 -16.92
C LYS A 267 -25.37 18.43 -16.90
N GLU A 268 -25.00 17.52 -17.80
CA GLU A 268 -25.62 16.21 -17.98
C GLU A 268 -24.59 15.19 -18.46
N ILE A 269 -24.96 13.91 -18.38
CA ILE A 269 -24.21 12.78 -18.92
C ILE A 269 -25.04 12.19 -20.05
N PRO A 270 -24.50 12.02 -21.27
CA PRO A 270 -25.24 11.41 -22.37
C PRO A 270 -25.55 9.94 -22.05
N VAL A 271 -26.72 9.47 -22.49
CA VAL A 271 -27.18 8.09 -22.24
C VAL A 271 -26.23 7.07 -22.86
N GLU A 272 -25.59 7.42 -23.98
CA GLU A 272 -24.61 6.59 -24.66
C GLU A 272 -23.38 6.31 -23.81
N ALA A 273 -22.95 7.24 -22.93
CA ALA A 273 -21.84 6.99 -22.00
C ALA A 273 -22.16 5.87 -20.98
N CYS A 274 -23.46 5.59 -20.74
CA CYS A 274 -23.87 4.50 -19.86
C CYS A 274 -23.67 3.10 -20.47
N LYS A 275 -23.27 3.01 -21.75
CA LYS A 275 -22.90 1.74 -22.41
C LYS A 275 -21.47 1.29 -22.06
N LEU A 276 -20.67 2.18 -21.49
CA LEU A 276 -19.28 1.91 -21.15
C LEU A 276 -19.15 0.89 -20.02
N GLN A 277 -18.07 0.11 -20.07
CA GLN A 277 -17.73 -0.90 -19.05
C GLN A 277 -16.73 -0.34 -18.04
N LEU A 278 -17.03 0.85 -17.50
CA LEU A 278 -16.15 1.55 -16.55
C LEU A 278 -16.06 0.80 -15.22
N SER A 279 -14.89 0.84 -14.59
CA SER A 279 -14.63 0.48 -13.20
C SER A 279 -14.69 1.72 -12.29
N MET A 280 -14.19 2.86 -12.78
CA MET A 280 -14.12 4.12 -12.06
C MET A 280 -14.67 5.28 -12.92
N LEU A 281 -15.59 6.05 -12.34
CA LEU A 281 -16.14 7.27 -12.92
C LEU A 281 -16.13 8.38 -11.87
N ASP A 282 -15.28 9.39 -12.07
CA ASP A 282 -15.27 10.59 -11.23
C ASP A 282 -15.96 11.75 -11.95
N LEU A 283 -17.05 12.22 -11.36
CA LEU A 283 -17.86 13.34 -11.83
C LEU A 283 -18.00 14.40 -10.74
N SER A 284 -17.16 14.35 -9.71
CA SER A 284 -17.24 15.28 -8.58
C SER A 284 -17.00 16.73 -9.04
N ASN A 285 -17.54 17.70 -8.30
CA ASN A 285 -17.42 19.13 -8.55
C ASN A 285 -17.81 19.55 -9.97
N ASN A 286 -18.91 19.02 -10.50
CA ASN A 286 -19.52 19.44 -11.75
C ASN A 286 -20.83 20.22 -11.51
N SER A 287 -21.54 20.55 -12.59
CA SER A 287 -22.84 21.23 -12.55
C SER A 287 -24.01 20.28 -12.83
N LEU A 288 -23.87 18.98 -12.51
CA LEU A 288 -24.88 17.96 -12.80
C LEU A 288 -26.14 18.20 -11.96
N THR A 289 -27.29 18.28 -12.63
CA THR A 289 -28.59 18.45 -11.97
C THR A 289 -29.39 17.16 -11.87
N VAL A 290 -29.22 16.27 -12.86
CA VAL A 290 -29.91 14.97 -12.99
C VAL A 290 -28.88 13.94 -13.49
N LEU A 291 -29.07 12.68 -13.10
CA LEU A 291 -28.34 11.53 -13.64
C LEU A 291 -29.29 10.68 -14.49
N PRO A 292 -28.84 10.16 -15.66
CA PRO A 292 -29.65 9.25 -16.46
C PRO A 292 -29.92 7.94 -15.69
N PRO A 293 -31.16 7.43 -15.65
CA PRO A 293 -31.46 6.13 -15.03
C PRO A 293 -30.65 4.96 -15.61
N GLU A 294 -30.27 5.07 -16.89
CA GLU A 294 -29.42 4.12 -17.63
C GLU A 294 -28.04 3.92 -17.00
N LEU A 295 -27.56 4.87 -16.19
CA LEU A 295 -26.32 4.71 -15.41
C LEU A 295 -26.40 3.46 -14.51
N GLY A 296 -27.60 3.12 -14.02
CA GLY A 296 -27.85 1.91 -13.23
C GLY A 296 -27.58 0.60 -13.98
N LYS A 297 -27.43 0.60 -15.31
CA LYS A 297 -27.07 -0.58 -16.12
C LYS A 297 -25.57 -0.89 -16.10
N MET A 298 -24.73 0.03 -15.60
CA MET A 298 -23.28 -0.13 -15.56
C MET A 298 -22.84 -1.07 -14.43
N THR A 299 -22.97 -2.38 -14.67
CA THR A 299 -22.66 -3.42 -13.66
C THR A 299 -21.18 -3.53 -13.31
N THR A 300 -20.28 -3.03 -14.15
CA THR A 300 -18.83 -3.03 -13.92
C THR A 300 -18.36 -1.90 -13.01
N LEU A 301 -19.19 -0.87 -12.80
CA LEU A 301 -18.80 0.36 -12.12
C LEU A 301 -18.67 0.13 -10.61
N ARG A 302 -17.43 0.18 -10.12
CA ARG A 302 -17.07 -0.05 -8.72
C ARG A 302 -17.05 1.26 -7.93
N LYS A 303 -16.61 2.34 -8.57
CA LYS A 303 -16.42 3.64 -7.93
C LYS A 303 -17.05 4.75 -8.77
N LEU A 304 -18.09 5.38 -8.22
CA LEU A 304 -18.76 6.55 -8.77
C LEU A 304 -18.66 7.71 -7.78
N LEU A 305 -17.99 8.80 -8.16
CA LEU A 305 -17.86 10.00 -7.33
C LEU A 305 -18.72 11.12 -7.90
N LEU A 306 -19.64 11.66 -7.08
CA LEU A 306 -20.62 12.68 -7.48
C LEU A 306 -20.65 13.90 -6.55
N ASN A 307 -19.77 13.94 -5.55
CA ASN A 307 -19.72 15.00 -4.55
C ASN A 307 -19.56 16.38 -5.21
N GLY A 308 -20.15 17.43 -4.64
CA GLY A 308 -20.02 18.79 -5.17
C GLY A 308 -20.88 19.10 -6.41
N ASN A 309 -21.86 18.26 -6.75
CA ASN A 309 -22.85 18.55 -7.80
C ASN A 309 -24.19 19.04 -7.22
N PRO A 310 -24.93 19.93 -7.92
CA PRO A 310 -26.26 20.40 -7.52
C PRO A 310 -27.39 19.39 -7.82
N LEU A 311 -27.25 18.14 -7.39
CA LEU A 311 -28.21 17.05 -7.61
C LEU A 311 -29.45 17.22 -6.71
N ARG A 312 -30.45 18.00 -7.17
CA ARG A 312 -31.65 18.33 -6.39
C ARG A 312 -32.64 17.16 -6.22
N SER A 313 -32.58 16.18 -7.12
CA SER A 313 -33.52 15.04 -7.15
C SER A 313 -33.10 13.84 -6.30
N LEU A 314 -31.83 13.80 -5.88
CA LEU A 314 -31.26 12.68 -5.12
C LEU A 314 -30.98 13.11 -3.69
N ARG A 315 -31.27 12.22 -2.73
CA ARG A 315 -30.89 12.46 -1.33
C ARG A 315 -29.36 12.47 -1.21
N SER A 316 -28.82 13.40 -0.42
CA SER A 316 -27.37 13.52 -0.21
C SER A 316 -26.72 12.20 0.24
N SER A 317 -27.42 11.42 1.08
CA SER A 317 -26.96 10.11 1.56
C SER A 317 -26.84 9.04 0.46
N LEU A 318 -27.58 9.16 -0.65
CA LEU A 318 -27.46 8.26 -1.81
C LEU A 318 -26.30 8.70 -2.72
N VAL A 319 -26.06 10.01 -2.81
CA VAL A 319 -24.98 10.59 -3.61
C VAL A 319 -23.61 10.34 -2.97
N SER A 320 -23.53 10.41 -1.64
CA SER A 320 -22.31 10.16 -0.87
C SER A 320 -22.17 8.71 -0.39
N GLY A 321 -23.15 7.85 -0.69
CA GLY A 321 -23.18 6.45 -0.24
C GLY A 321 -22.54 5.49 -1.23
N PRO A 322 -22.64 4.17 -0.98
CA PRO A 322 -22.04 3.15 -1.84
C PRO A 322 -22.58 3.20 -3.28
N THR A 323 -21.67 3.11 -4.24
CA THR A 323 -21.99 3.18 -5.68
C THR A 323 -23.08 2.17 -6.07
N ALA A 324 -22.99 0.93 -5.57
CA ALA A 324 -23.96 -0.12 -5.87
C ALA A 324 -25.40 0.22 -5.45
N THR A 325 -25.59 0.93 -4.33
CA THR A 325 -26.92 1.32 -3.85
C THR A 325 -27.53 2.38 -4.77
N LEU A 326 -26.73 3.36 -5.18
CA LEU A 326 -27.14 4.38 -6.12
C LEU A 326 -27.48 3.77 -7.49
N LEU A 327 -26.65 2.85 -7.99
CA LEU A 327 -26.90 2.16 -9.26
C LEU A 327 -28.19 1.34 -9.22
N LYS A 328 -28.45 0.60 -8.12
CA LYS A 328 -29.72 -0.13 -7.93
C LYS A 328 -30.93 0.81 -7.89
N TYR A 329 -30.81 1.95 -7.21
CA TYR A 329 -31.87 2.95 -7.19
C TYR A 329 -32.15 3.50 -8.59
N LEU A 330 -31.13 3.88 -9.35
CA LEU A 330 -31.28 4.34 -10.74
C LEU A 330 -31.88 3.24 -11.63
N GLN A 331 -31.46 1.98 -11.42
CA GLN A 331 -32.01 0.83 -12.14
C GLN A 331 -33.50 0.63 -11.85
N SER A 332 -33.96 0.80 -10.61
CA SER A 332 -35.40 0.70 -10.27
C SER A 332 -36.27 1.77 -10.94
N ARG A 333 -35.69 2.93 -11.31
CA ARG A 333 -36.39 3.99 -12.06
C ARG A 333 -36.62 3.63 -13.52
N LEU A 334 -35.84 2.71 -14.08
CA LEU A 334 -36.07 2.20 -15.43
C LEU A 334 -37.28 1.27 -15.49
N SER A 335 -37.48 0.44 -14.45
CA SER A 335 -38.62 -0.47 -14.37
C SER A 335 -39.96 0.23 -14.14
N GLU A 336 -39.99 1.40 -13.50
CA GLU A 336 -41.24 2.19 -13.34
C GLU A 336 -41.72 2.83 -14.66
N GLY A 337 -40.85 2.95 -15.67
CA GLY A 337 -41.14 3.64 -16.93
C GLY A 337 -41.77 2.77 -18.02
N GLU A 338 -41.71 1.43 -17.90
CA GLU A 338 -42.27 0.52 -18.92
C GLU A 338 -43.76 0.18 -18.65
N ASP A 339 -44.28 0.45 -17.45
CA ASP A 339 -45.67 0.13 -17.07
C ASP A 339 -46.67 1.30 -17.19
N SER A 340 -46.25 2.49 -17.65
CA SER A 340 -47.15 3.66 -17.77
C SER A 340 -47.91 3.74 -19.10
N LYS A 341 -48.51 2.63 -19.54
CA LYS A 341 -49.62 2.60 -20.50
C LYS A 341 -50.77 1.73 -19.95
N SER A 342 -51.36 2.12 -18.83
CA SER A 342 -52.82 2.10 -18.62
C SER A 342 -53.22 2.62 -17.23
N THR A 343 -54.06 3.66 -17.24
CA THR A 343 -55.12 4.00 -16.26
C THR A 343 -54.79 4.15 -14.76
N THR A 344 -54.86 5.39 -14.28
CA THR A 344 -55.17 5.80 -12.88
C THR A 344 -56.71 5.99 -12.71
N PRO A 345 -57.32 6.23 -11.51
CA PRO A 345 -56.72 6.75 -10.27
C PRO A 345 -57.24 6.28 -8.88
N ALA A 346 -56.45 6.69 -7.87
CA ALA A 346 -56.78 7.08 -6.49
C ALA A 346 -57.21 6.01 -5.44
N LYS A 347 -56.36 5.84 -4.41
CA LYS A 347 -56.79 5.81 -3.00
C LYS A 347 -55.65 6.25 -2.07
N LYS A 348 -56.04 7.12 -1.13
CA LYS A 348 -55.25 7.75 -0.06
C LYS A 348 -54.93 6.79 1.10
N ASP A 349 -53.93 7.20 1.90
CA ASP A 349 -53.74 6.99 3.34
C ASP A 349 -53.46 5.59 3.91
N LEU A 350 -52.17 5.33 4.22
CA LEU A 350 -51.60 4.60 5.37
C LEU A 350 -50.09 4.43 5.06
N ILE A 351 -49.06 4.89 5.78
CA ILE A 351 -48.82 5.08 7.20
C ILE A 351 -47.73 6.16 7.34
N SER A 352 -48.09 7.28 7.96
CA SER A 352 -47.18 8.15 8.68
C SER A 352 -47.37 7.90 10.18
N MET A 353 -46.28 7.98 10.95
CA MET A 353 -46.18 7.93 12.42
C MET A 353 -45.75 6.59 13.01
N THR A 354 -44.46 6.47 13.33
CA THR A 354 -43.82 6.20 14.65
C THR A 354 -42.30 6.10 14.34
N ALA A 355 -41.33 6.88 14.83
CA ALA A 355 -41.20 7.74 15.99
C ALA A 355 -40.25 8.92 15.67
N ARG A 356 -40.66 10.13 16.05
CA ARG A 356 -39.75 11.14 16.60
C ARG A 356 -39.88 11.02 18.12
N LEU A 357 -38.77 10.96 18.86
CA LEU A 357 -38.48 11.85 20.01
C LEU A 357 -37.23 11.43 20.80
N SER A 358 -36.52 12.47 21.26
CA SER A 358 -35.25 12.55 22.03
C SER A 358 -33.99 12.41 21.17
N VAL A 359 -33.30 13.47 20.70
CA VAL A 359 -32.81 14.73 21.30
C VAL A 359 -31.94 14.48 22.54
N SER A 360 -30.62 14.40 22.37
CA SER A 360 -29.63 15.43 22.76
C SER A 360 -28.24 14.83 23.00
N SER A 361 -27.25 15.38 22.29
CA SER A 361 -25.85 15.68 22.69
C SER A 361 -25.03 15.82 21.40
N LYS A 362 -24.98 17.02 20.83
CA LYS A 362 -23.86 17.97 20.94
C LYS A 362 -22.51 17.34 20.54
N ASN A 363 -22.09 17.72 19.33
CA ASN A 363 -20.78 18.22 18.90
C ASN A 363 -19.48 17.59 19.44
N VAL A 364 -18.48 17.64 18.54
CA VAL A 364 -17.08 17.17 18.65
C VAL A 364 -17.00 15.74 18.11
N TYR A 365 -16.70 15.48 16.84
CA TYR A 365 -15.52 15.91 16.07
C TYR A 365 -15.84 16.20 14.60
N ASN A 366 -15.93 17.48 14.26
CA ASN A 366 -15.70 18.00 12.90
C ASN A 366 -14.24 18.47 12.84
N THR A 367 -13.26 17.55 12.87
CA THR A 367 -11.86 17.88 12.52
C THR A 367 -11.03 16.63 12.26
N VAL A 368 -11.40 15.80 11.28
CA VAL A 368 -10.37 15.03 10.56
C VAL A 368 -10.75 15.01 9.09
N SER A 369 -10.42 16.13 8.44
CA SER A 369 -10.47 16.31 6.99
C SER A 369 -9.79 15.15 6.26
N SER A 370 -10.40 14.67 5.18
CA SER A 370 -9.87 14.40 3.82
C SER A 370 -8.37 14.09 3.60
N SER A 371 -7.66 13.61 4.61
CA SER A 371 -6.21 13.40 4.62
C SER A 371 -5.81 11.99 5.08
N LEU A 372 -6.79 11.15 5.43
CA LEU A 372 -6.57 9.78 5.93
C LEU A 372 -6.68 8.68 4.87
N LEU A 373 -7.11 9.01 3.65
CA LEU A 373 -7.15 8.05 2.53
C LEU A 373 -5.82 7.97 1.75
N SER A 374 -4.78 8.69 2.19
CA SER A 374 -3.48 8.73 1.52
C SER A 374 -2.51 7.60 1.92
N THR A 375 -2.94 6.64 2.74
CA THR A 375 -2.05 5.56 3.23
C THR A 375 -2.59 4.16 2.93
N SER A 376 -2.91 3.89 1.66
CA SER A 376 -2.92 2.51 1.14
C SER A 376 -1.49 2.13 0.78
N PHE A 377 -0.84 1.31 1.60
CA PHE A 377 0.46 0.74 1.25
C PHE A 377 0.24 -0.60 0.57
N LEU A 378 0.72 -0.73 -0.67
CA LEU A 378 0.96 -2.03 -1.28
C LEU A 378 2.04 -2.73 -0.43
N SER A 379 1.66 -3.77 0.29
CA SER A 379 2.63 -4.68 0.90
C SER A 379 3.42 -5.39 -0.21
N LYS A 380 4.64 -5.86 0.09
CA LYS A 380 5.56 -6.55 -0.84
C LYS A 380 4.96 -7.77 -1.57
N GLU A 381 3.73 -8.18 -1.23
CA GLU A 381 3.01 -9.31 -1.80
C GLU A 381 1.75 -8.93 -2.61
N GLY A 382 1.49 -7.64 -2.85
CA GLY A 382 0.36 -7.21 -3.69
C GLY A 382 -1.02 -7.24 -3.02
N ILE A 383 -1.06 -7.32 -1.68
CA ILE A 383 -2.29 -7.29 -0.88
C ILE A 383 -2.62 -5.85 -0.50
N LEU A 384 -3.88 -5.42 -0.75
CA LEU A 384 -4.42 -4.12 -0.35
C LEU A 384 -4.67 -4.08 1.17
N GLU A 385 -3.78 -3.40 1.89
CA GLU A 385 -3.83 -3.17 3.33
C GLU A 385 -4.17 -1.69 3.63
N ILE A 386 -5.16 -1.47 4.50
CA ILE A 386 -5.46 -0.15 5.06
C ILE A 386 -4.93 -0.07 6.48
N SER A 387 -4.03 0.89 6.75
CA SER A 387 -3.59 1.17 8.12
C SER A 387 -4.28 2.44 8.62
N LEU A 388 -5.18 2.26 9.58
CA LEU A 388 -5.87 3.33 10.30
C LEU A 388 -5.26 3.52 11.69
N GLN A 389 -3.97 3.23 11.85
CA GLN A 389 -3.31 3.24 13.15
C GLN A 389 -3.22 4.65 13.76
N GLY A 390 -3.63 4.82 15.02
CA GLY A 390 -3.27 6.00 15.82
C GLY A 390 -4.10 7.25 15.55
N LEU A 391 -5.24 7.09 14.88
CA LEU A 391 -6.08 8.18 14.38
C LEU A 391 -7.11 8.69 15.40
N GLY A 392 -7.14 8.12 16.61
CA GLY A 392 -8.06 8.52 17.67
C GLY A 392 -9.53 8.17 17.39
N LEU A 393 -9.80 7.22 16.49
CA LEU A 393 -11.15 6.87 16.05
C LEU A 393 -11.98 6.28 17.20
N SER A 394 -13.23 6.72 17.35
CA SER A 394 -14.19 6.18 18.34
C SER A 394 -15.07 5.06 17.78
N SER A 395 -15.13 4.92 16.46
CA SER A 395 -15.86 3.90 15.72
C SER A 395 -15.07 3.50 14.48
N VAL A 396 -15.29 2.30 13.97
CA VAL A 396 -14.70 1.89 12.68
C VAL A 396 -15.35 2.76 11.58
N PRO A 397 -14.57 3.39 10.68
CA PRO A 397 -15.10 4.14 9.54
C PRO A 397 -15.80 3.21 8.54
N SER A 398 -16.94 3.62 7.96
CA SER A 398 -17.73 2.74 7.10
C SER A 398 -17.04 2.37 5.79
N GLU A 399 -16.05 3.18 5.40
CA GLU A 399 -15.16 2.95 4.28
C GLU A 399 -14.36 1.64 4.40
N VAL A 400 -14.16 1.13 5.63
CA VAL A 400 -13.45 -0.15 5.88
C VAL A 400 -14.25 -1.35 5.41
N TRP A 401 -15.58 -1.34 5.54
CA TRP A 401 -16.44 -2.46 5.11
C TRP A 401 -17.22 -2.21 3.83
N GLU A 402 -17.27 -0.97 3.36
CA GLU A 402 -17.83 -0.62 2.04
C GLU A 402 -16.87 -0.95 0.88
N SER A 403 -15.57 -1.11 1.15
CA SER A 403 -14.56 -1.51 0.17
C SER A 403 -14.39 -3.03 0.13
N ASN A 404 -14.81 -3.65 -0.98
CA ASN A 404 -14.56 -5.07 -1.28
C ASN A 404 -13.14 -5.33 -1.82
N GLU A 405 -12.23 -4.37 -1.71
CA GLU A 405 -10.83 -4.50 -2.14
C GLU A 405 -9.87 -4.60 -0.95
N ILE A 406 -10.31 -4.21 0.24
CA ILE A 406 -9.50 -4.28 1.46
C ILE A 406 -9.43 -5.72 1.91
N VAL A 407 -8.21 -6.25 1.92
CA VAL A 407 -7.91 -7.60 2.37
C VAL A 407 -7.42 -7.59 3.82
N LYS A 408 -6.79 -6.49 4.25
CA LYS A 408 -6.26 -6.32 5.60
C LYS A 408 -6.54 -4.91 6.12
N ALA A 409 -7.04 -4.81 7.35
CA ALA A 409 -7.29 -3.54 8.02
C ALA A 409 -6.58 -3.50 9.38
N ASP A 410 -5.74 -2.49 9.60
CA ASP A 410 -5.09 -2.23 10.89
C ASP A 410 -5.79 -1.05 11.59
N LEU A 411 -6.66 -1.37 12.56
CA LEU A 411 -7.41 -0.39 13.36
C LEU A 411 -6.68 0.04 14.64
N SER A 412 -5.37 -0.19 14.73
CA SER A 412 -4.63 -0.06 15.97
C SER A 412 -4.51 1.34 16.55
N ARG A 413 -4.26 1.43 17.87
CA ARG A 413 -4.06 2.73 18.56
C ARG A 413 -5.23 3.73 18.37
N ASN A 414 -6.45 3.22 18.17
CA ASN A 414 -7.70 3.98 18.19
C ASN A 414 -8.49 3.73 19.48
N SER A 415 -9.62 4.40 19.67
CA SER A 415 -10.49 4.33 20.86
C SER A 415 -11.85 3.67 20.53
N ILE A 416 -11.85 2.60 19.74
CA ILE A 416 -13.07 1.98 19.20
C ILE A 416 -13.73 1.08 20.25
N GLN A 417 -14.99 1.37 20.58
CA GLN A 417 -15.73 0.64 21.63
C GLN A 417 -16.63 -0.49 21.12
N GLU A 418 -17.01 -0.46 19.83
CA GLU A 418 -17.91 -1.43 19.20
C GLU A 418 -17.48 -1.68 17.75
N LEU A 419 -17.58 -2.94 17.30
CA LEU A 419 -17.42 -3.30 15.90
C LEU A 419 -18.80 -3.31 15.22
N PRO A 420 -18.95 -2.64 14.07
CA PRO A 420 -20.18 -2.69 13.29
C PRO A 420 -20.42 -4.11 12.77
N VAL A 421 -21.67 -4.57 12.87
CA VAL A 421 -22.12 -5.88 12.34
C VAL A 421 -21.85 -5.98 10.84
N GLU A 422 -21.75 -4.84 10.17
CA GLU A 422 -21.53 -4.66 8.75
C GLU A 422 -20.16 -5.16 8.28
N LEU A 423 -19.15 -5.24 9.17
CA LEU A 423 -17.87 -5.91 8.89
C LEU A 423 -18.04 -7.39 8.52
N SER A 424 -19.13 -8.03 8.97
CA SER A 424 -19.45 -9.42 8.62
C SER A 424 -19.89 -9.61 7.17
N PHE A 425 -20.14 -8.53 6.43
CA PHE A 425 -20.53 -8.56 5.02
C PHE A 425 -19.34 -8.41 4.05
N CYS A 426 -18.12 -8.18 4.56
CA CYS A 426 -16.92 -8.12 3.73
C CYS A 426 -16.52 -9.52 3.25
N VAL A 427 -16.70 -9.78 1.96
CA VAL A 427 -16.34 -11.05 1.32
C VAL A 427 -14.84 -11.11 0.95
N SER A 428 -14.17 -9.95 0.85
CA SER A 428 -12.78 -9.80 0.39
C SER A 428 -11.72 -9.81 1.49
N LEU A 429 -12.12 -9.69 2.75
CA LEU A 429 -11.22 -9.80 3.91
C LEU A 429 -10.76 -11.26 4.00
N GLN A 430 -9.61 -11.58 3.40
CA GLN A 430 -9.01 -12.90 3.50
C GLN A 430 -8.60 -13.17 4.96
N ALA A 431 -8.97 -14.35 5.43
CA ALA A 431 -9.01 -14.73 6.83
C ALA A 431 -7.65 -15.06 7.49
N THR A 432 -6.55 -14.72 6.82
CA THR A 432 -5.19 -14.97 7.30
C THR A 432 -4.63 -13.83 8.16
N ASN A 433 -5.24 -12.64 8.18
CA ASN A 433 -4.74 -11.51 8.99
C ASN A 433 -5.84 -10.47 9.34
N PHE A 434 -6.96 -10.93 9.91
CA PHE A 434 -7.94 -10.01 10.51
C PHE A 434 -7.33 -9.41 11.81
N CYS A 435 -6.71 -8.23 11.68
CA CYS A 435 -5.99 -7.57 12.77
C CYS A 435 -6.87 -6.51 13.46
N ILE A 436 -7.68 -6.93 14.43
CA ILE A 436 -8.49 -5.99 15.21
C ILE A 436 -7.72 -5.54 16.44
N LYS A 437 -7.10 -4.37 16.33
CA LYS A 437 -6.32 -3.79 17.42
C LYS A 437 -7.13 -2.74 18.17
N VAL A 438 -7.91 -3.23 19.13
CA VAL A 438 -8.90 -2.48 19.90
C VAL A 438 -8.27 -1.69 21.05
N GLY A 439 -7.82 -0.47 20.78
CA GLY A 439 -7.38 0.40 21.86
C GLY A 439 -8.56 0.81 22.75
N LEU A 440 -8.37 0.60 24.07
CA LEU A 440 -9.27 0.98 25.18
C LEU A 440 -10.47 0.05 25.48
N LEU A 441 -10.24 -1.25 25.59
CA LEU A 441 -11.12 -2.11 26.41
C LEU A 441 -10.43 -2.42 27.75
N SER A 442 -10.88 -1.81 28.84
CA SER A 442 -10.47 -2.17 30.21
C SER A 442 -11.05 -3.52 30.68
N SER A 443 -12.00 -4.06 29.91
CA SER A 443 -12.61 -5.38 30.04
C SER A 443 -13.20 -5.73 28.67
N LEU A 444 -13.11 -6.98 28.21
CA LEU A 444 -13.86 -7.45 27.03
C LEU A 444 -15.36 -7.24 27.30
N ASN A 445 -15.92 -6.12 26.82
CA ASN A 445 -17.34 -5.84 26.98
C ASN A 445 -18.11 -6.93 26.24
N LEU A 446 -19.04 -7.60 26.92
CA LEU A 446 -19.88 -8.67 26.34
C LEU A 446 -20.51 -8.25 25.01
N LYS A 447 -20.88 -6.96 24.84
CA LYS A 447 -21.38 -6.44 23.55
C LYS A 447 -20.34 -6.49 22.43
N PHE A 448 -19.10 -6.10 22.72
CA PHE A 448 -18.00 -6.21 21.77
C PHE A 448 -17.72 -7.67 21.41
N VAL A 449 -17.75 -8.56 22.41
CA VAL A 449 -17.62 -10.01 22.22
C VAL A 449 -18.75 -10.57 21.37
N PHE A 450 -20.00 -10.11 21.55
CA PHE A 450 -21.14 -10.52 20.73
C PHE A 450 -21.08 -9.98 19.29
N SER A 451 -20.64 -8.74 19.09
CA SER A 451 -20.43 -8.19 17.74
C SER A 451 -19.29 -8.91 17.04
N LEU A 452 -18.18 -9.15 17.74
CA LEU A 452 -17.08 -9.98 17.26
C LEU A 452 -17.57 -11.41 16.97
N TRP A 453 -18.37 -12.02 17.85
CA TRP A 453 -18.97 -13.34 17.68
C TRP A 453 -19.82 -13.44 16.40
N ASN A 454 -20.68 -12.46 16.15
CA ASN A 454 -21.52 -12.42 14.95
C ASN A 454 -20.72 -12.23 13.66
N ILE A 455 -19.61 -11.50 13.71
CA ILE A 455 -18.65 -11.35 12.60
C ILE A 455 -17.84 -12.65 12.42
N LEU A 456 -17.42 -13.29 13.52
CA LEU A 456 -16.58 -14.48 13.55
C LEU A 456 -17.31 -15.79 13.19
N GLN A 457 -18.64 -15.84 13.20
CA GLN A 457 -19.39 -17.02 12.76
C GLN A 457 -19.40 -17.21 11.22
N LYS A 458 -19.05 -16.17 10.44
CA LYS A 458 -19.21 -16.16 8.98
C LYS A 458 -17.92 -16.34 8.15
N LEU A 459 -16.73 -16.23 8.74
CA LEU A 459 -15.46 -16.44 8.01
C LEU A 459 -14.73 -17.70 8.53
N PHE A 460 -13.96 -18.36 7.67
CA PHE A 460 -13.09 -19.48 8.03
C PHE A 460 -11.74 -18.92 8.52
N TYR A 461 -11.52 -18.78 9.83
CA TYR A 461 -10.38 -18.02 10.37
C TYR A 461 -9.11 -18.84 10.62
N GLU A 462 -7.96 -18.24 10.28
CA GLU A 462 -6.63 -18.76 10.59
C GLU A 462 -5.80 -17.83 11.51
N CYS A 463 -6.02 -16.49 11.59
CA CYS A 463 -5.27 -15.61 12.52
C CYS A 463 -6.15 -14.56 13.25
N LEU A 464 -5.84 -14.30 14.53
CA LEU A 464 -6.46 -13.33 15.43
C LEU A 464 -5.38 -12.45 16.10
N ILE A 465 -5.39 -11.14 15.85
CA ILE A 465 -4.42 -10.20 16.44
C ILE A 465 -5.16 -9.19 17.33
N LEU A 466 -4.80 -9.18 18.62
CA LEU A 466 -5.36 -8.40 19.73
C LEU A 466 -4.26 -7.65 20.51
N SER A 467 -3.15 -7.31 19.85
CA SER A 467 -1.96 -6.66 20.42
C SER A 467 -2.19 -5.22 20.90
N ARG A 468 -1.47 -4.71 21.90
CA ARG A 468 -1.47 -3.32 22.41
C ARG A 468 -2.83 -2.79 22.86
N ASN A 469 -3.65 -3.66 23.46
CA ASN A 469 -4.94 -3.29 24.04
C ASN A 469 -4.84 -3.22 25.58
N LYS A 470 -5.95 -2.96 26.27
CA LYS A 470 -6.02 -2.95 27.75
C LYS A 470 -6.65 -4.22 28.31
N ILE A 471 -6.56 -5.32 27.57
CA ILE A 471 -7.17 -6.60 27.95
C ILE A 471 -6.53 -7.08 29.24
N SER A 472 -7.36 -7.26 30.27
CA SER A 472 -6.96 -7.76 31.59
C SER A 472 -7.11 -9.27 31.72
N ASP A 473 -8.11 -9.86 31.04
CA ASP A 473 -8.52 -11.26 31.20
C ASP A 473 -8.25 -12.10 29.95
N TRP A 474 -7.98 -13.40 30.14
CA TRP A 474 -7.82 -14.35 29.03
C TRP A 474 -9.16 -14.57 28.29
N PRO A 475 -9.23 -14.45 26.94
CA PRO A 475 -10.48 -14.48 26.18
C PRO A 475 -11.00 -15.92 25.92
N PHE A 476 -11.21 -16.70 26.98
CA PHE A 476 -11.55 -18.13 26.88
C PHE A 476 -12.80 -18.41 26.03
N ALA A 477 -13.88 -17.63 26.22
CA ALA A 477 -15.14 -17.81 25.48
C ALA A 477 -15.00 -17.55 23.97
N VAL A 478 -14.08 -16.67 23.57
CA VAL A 478 -13.81 -16.35 22.15
C VAL A 478 -12.95 -17.46 21.54
N LEU A 479 -11.90 -17.90 22.24
CA LEU A 479 -10.99 -18.93 21.75
C LEU A 479 -11.67 -20.30 21.62
N LYS A 480 -12.60 -20.64 22.52
CA LYS A 480 -13.38 -21.90 22.43
C LYS A 480 -14.22 -21.98 21.16
N SER A 481 -14.63 -20.85 20.61
CA SER A 481 -15.40 -20.78 19.37
C SER A 481 -14.53 -20.79 18.11
N LEU A 482 -13.20 -20.81 18.25
CA LEU A 482 -12.23 -20.73 17.16
C LEU A 482 -11.26 -21.94 17.15
N PRO A 483 -11.75 -23.18 16.97
CA PRO A 483 -10.92 -24.39 17.10
C PRO A 483 -9.83 -24.53 16.02
N ASN A 484 -9.96 -23.85 14.87
CA ASN A 484 -9.03 -23.91 13.74
C ASN A 484 -8.03 -22.74 13.70
N LEU A 485 -7.92 -21.97 14.78
CA LEU A 485 -7.04 -20.80 14.81
C LEU A 485 -5.56 -21.21 14.67
N LEU A 486 -4.86 -20.66 13.68
CA LEU A 486 -3.43 -20.88 13.40
C LEU A 486 -2.53 -19.78 13.99
N CYS A 487 -3.04 -18.60 14.29
CA CYS A 487 -2.23 -17.45 14.69
C CYS A 487 -2.95 -16.59 15.73
N LEU A 488 -2.29 -16.31 16.87
CA LEU A 488 -2.82 -15.52 17.97
C LEU A 488 -1.76 -14.54 18.46
N LYS A 489 -2.04 -13.23 18.38
CA LYS A 489 -1.16 -12.19 18.92
C LYS A 489 -1.87 -11.38 19.99
N LEU A 490 -1.29 -11.34 21.17
CA LEU A 490 -1.81 -10.65 22.37
C LEU A 490 -0.73 -9.76 22.99
N ASP A 491 0.31 -9.38 22.26
CA ASP A 491 1.42 -8.60 22.81
C ASP A 491 0.99 -7.26 23.41
N ASN A 492 1.70 -6.76 24.42
CA ASN A 492 1.53 -5.46 25.05
C ASN A 492 0.11 -5.19 25.57
N ASN A 493 -0.52 -6.19 26.18
CA ASN A 493 -1.78 -6.04 26.89
C ASN A 493 -1.55 -5.83 28.40
N ALA A 494 -2.63 -5.59 29.13
CA ALA A 494 -2.62 -5.44 30.58
C ALA A 494 -3.07 -6.75 31.27
N LEU A 495 -2.68 -7.91 30.72
CA LEU A 495 -2.97 -9.23 31.31
C LEU A 495 -2.32 -9.26 32.69
N THR A 496 -3.11 -9.02 33.73
CA THR A 496 -2.61 -8.67 35.07
C THR A 496 -3.09 -9.64 36.14
N GLN A 497 -2.19 -9.89 37.09
CA GLN A 497 -2.45 -10.62 38.32
C GLN A 497 -3.29 -9.77 39.27
N ALA A 498 -4.58 -10.08 39.42
CA ALA A 498 -5.33 -9.66 40.60
C ALA A 498 -4.73 -10.36 41.84
N THR A 499 -4.32 -9.59 42.85
CA THR A 499 -3.66 -10.09 44.06
C THR A 499 -4.57 -9.89 45.30
N LEU A 500 -4.95 -11.02 45.95
CA LEU A 500 -5.65 -11.25 47.24
C LEU A 500 -7.10 -10.72 47.45
N CYS A 501 -8.03 -11.44 48.12
CA CYS A 501 -7.86 -12.23 49.35
C CYS A 501 -8.82 -13.47 49.54
N ALA A 502 -8.25 -14.52 50.17
CA ALA A 502 -8.69 -15.72 50.97
C ALA A 502 -10.17 -16.10 51.19
N ALA A 503 -10.60 -17.37 51.35
CA ALA A 503 -10.06 -18.73 51.22
C ALA A 503 -11.16 -19.76 50.77
N GLY A 504 -10.80 -20.88 50.14
CA GLY A 504 -11.52 -22.15 50.41
C GLY A 504 -12.29 -22.84 49.26
N GLN A 505 -11.72 -23.98 48.85
CA GLN A 505 -12.33 -25.29 48.55
C GLN A 505 -13.45 -25.45 47.49
N ASP A 506 -13.10 -26.30 46.51
CA ASP A 506 -13.92 -27.30 45.82
C ASP A 506 -15.31 -26.88 45.37
N LEU A 507 -15.49 -26.58 44.07
CA LEU A 507 -16.74 -26.88 43.38
C LEU A 507 -16.57 -26.96 41.84
N ASN A 508 -17.08 -28.06 41.33
CA ASN A 508 -17.01 -28.59 39.97
C ASN A 508 -18.00 -27.82 39.06
N ILE A 509 -17.55 -27.06 38.06
CA ILE A 509 -18.42 -26.21 37.21
C ILE A 509 -18.56 -26.81 35.80
N GLY A 510 -19.42 -27.82 35.70
CA GLY A 510 -20.15 -28.14 34.47
C GLY A 510 -21.63 -27.94 34.75
N ASN A 511 -22.21 -26.79 34.35
CA ASN A 511 -23.65 -26.49 34.15
C ASN A 511 -24.07 -25.03 34.48
N PHE A 512 -23.42 -24.00 33.93
CA PHE A 512 -23.91 -22.61 34.06
C PHE A 512 -24.01 -21.80 32.75
N VAL A 513 -23.87 -22.43 31.58
CA VAL A 513 -23.84 -21.73 30.28
C VAL A 513 -25.24 -21.51 29.65
N VAL A 514 -26.35 -21.86 30.30
CA VAL A 514 -27.67 -21.88 29.62
C VAL A 514 -28.64 -20.74 30.03
N LEU A 515 -28.31 -19.84 30.96
CA LEU A 515 -29.32 -18.93 31.54
C LEU A 515 -29.10 -17.41 31.39
N MET A 516 -28.32 -16.94 30.42
CA MET A 516 -28.35 -15.52 30.02
C MET A 516 -28.62 -15.28 28.52
N GLY A 517 -29.24 -16.26 27.87
CA GLY A 517 -30.20 -15.98 26.81
C GLY A 517 -31.59 -15.94 27.45
N MET A 518 -32.38 -14.93 27.09
CA MET A 518 -33.79 -14.70 27.49
C MET A 518 -34.03 -13.75 28.68
N ALA A 519 -34.17 -12.46 28.38
CA ALA A 519 -35.25 -11.66 28.97
C ALA A 519 -35.71 -10.61 27.95
N LEU A 520 -36.87 -10.92 27.37
CA LEU A 520 -37.67 -10.12 26.46
C LEU A 520 -38.11 -8.80 27.11
N ASN A 521 -38.52 -7.88 26.23
CA ASN A 521 -39.38 -6.74 26.52
C ASN A 521 -40.39 -7.00 27.66
N SER A 522 -40.49 -6.02 28.55
CA SER A 522 -41.64 -5.69 29.40
C SER A 522 -42.17 -6.78 30.34
N VAL A 523 -41.76 -6.76 31.61
CA VAL A 523 -42.61 -6.74 32.82
C VAL A 523 -41.74 -6.30 34.01
N LEU A 524 -42.23 -5.32 34.76
CA LEU A 524 -41.74 -4.92 36.08
C LEU A 524 -41.90 -6.11 37.05
N ILE A 525 -40.82 -6.68 37.56
CA ILE A 525 -40.87 -7.45 38.83
C ILE A 525 -39.85 -6.82 39.78
N VAL A 526 -40.40 -6.21 40.82
CA VAL A 526 -39.70 -5.61 41.95
C VAL A 526 -39.17 -6.75 42.85
N LEU A 527 -37.83 -6.86 42.91
CA LEU A 527 -36.93 -7.12 44.06
C LEU A 527 -37.27 -8.24 45.09
N PRO A 528 -36.24 -8.94 45.64
CA PRO A 528 -35.34 -8.37 46.66
C PRO A 528 -33.85 -8.59 46.31
N LEU A 529 -32.99 -7.57 46.24
CA LEU A 529 -32.29 -6.98 47.39
C LEU A 529 -31.76 -8.01 48.44
N PHE A 530 -31.37 -9.23 48.06
CA PHE A 530 -30.77 -10.19 49.00
C PHE A 530 -29.88 -11.28 48.35
N VAL A 531 -28.95 -10.93 47.45
CA VAL A 531 -27.72 -11.75 47.21
C VAL A 531 -26.53 -10.83 46.90
N PHE A 532 -26.43 -9.73 47.65
CA PHE A 532 -25.30 -8.80 47.64
C PHE A 532 -24.49 -8.99 48.92
N GLN A 533 -24.06 -10.22 49.24
CA GLN A 533 -23.06 -10.48 50.29
C GLN A 533 -22.62 -11.95 50.18
N TYR A 534 -21.31 -12.21 50.13
CA TYR A 534 -20.64 -13.53 49.93
C TYR A 534 -20.75 -14.05 48.48
N VAL A 535 -19.71 -14.04 47.63
CA VAL A 535 -18.36 -14.60 47.79
C VAL A 535 -17.35 -13.71 47.02
N LEU A 536 -16.56 -12.91 47.74
CA LEU A 536 -15.16 -12.70 47.33
C LEU A 536 -14.50 -14.05 47.48
N LEU A 537 -13.86 -14.59 46.43
CA LEU A 537 -12.69 -15.46 46.60
C LEU A 537 -11.94 -15.94 45.34
N THR A 538 -10.74 -15.38 45.22
CA THR A 538 -9.51 -15.74 44.47
C THR A 538 -9.51 -16.97 43.55
N THR A 539 -9.04 -16.77 42.31
CA THR A 539 -7.71 -17.24 41.87
C THR A 539 -7.32 -16.58 40.54
N LYS A 540 -6.18 -15.89 40.52
CA LYS A 540 -5.26 -15.72 39.38
C LYS A 540 -5.88 -15.93 37.99
N VAL A 541 -6.35 -14.89 37.31
CA VAL A 541 -6.55 -14.97 35.84
C VAL A 541 -5.20 -14.73 35.16
N ILE A 542 -4.39 -15.77 35.30
CA ILE A 542 -3.23 -16.11 34.47
C ILE A 542 -3.81 -16.87 33.27
N ILE A 543 -3.07 -17.03 32.16
CA ILE A 543 -3.46 -17.99 31.13
C ILE A 543 -3.74 -19.33 31.84
N PRO A 544 -4.99 -19.85 31.85
CA PRO A 544 -5.29 -21.03 32.62
C PRO A 544 -4.56 -22.24 32.02
N SER A 545 -4.30 -23.29 32.82
CA SER A 545 -3.52 -24.45 32.36
C SER A 545 -4.16 -25.17 31.17
N ASP A 546 -5.46 -25.02 30.98
CA ASP A 546 -6.24 -25.50 29.83
C ASP A 546 -6.50 -24.41 28.76
N GLY A 547 -5.99 -23.20 28.96
CA GLY A 547 -6.27 -22.02 28.11
C GLY A 547 -5.85 -22.19 26.66
N PHE A 548 -4.87 -23.04 26.40
CA PHE A 548 -4.40 -23.39 25.05
C PHE A 548 -5.10 -24.63 24.47
N GLN A 549 -5.83 -25.42 25.26
CA GLN A 549 -6.56 -26.60 24.74
C GLN A 549 -7.68 -26.21 23.76
N ALA A 550 -8.19 -24.99 23.87
CA ALA A 550 -9.20 -24.47 22.96
C ALA A 550 -8.69 -24.23 21.53
N VAL A 551 -7.37 -24.11 21.34
CA VAL A 551 -6.74 -23.72 20.06
C VAL A 551 -5.56 -24.64 19.69
N PRO A 552 -5.79 -25.95 19.49
CA PRO A 552 -4.71 -26.94 19.30
C PRO A 552 -3.96 -26.80 17.98
N MET A 553 -4.54 -26.10 16.99
CA MET A 553 -3.96 -25.92 15.65
C MET A 553 -3.01 -24.71 15.54
N LEU A 554 -2.73 -24.04 16.65
CA LEU A 554 -1.96 -22.79 16.64
C LEU A 554 -0.52 -23.00 16.16
N GLN A 555 -0.11 -22.20 15.18
CA GLN A 555 1.24 -22.14 14.61
C GLN A 555 2.03 -20.91 15.08
N ILE A 556 1.37 -19.76 15.33
CA ILE A 556 2.02 -18.52 15.75
C ILE A 556 1.37 -18.01 17.03
N LEU A 557 2.19 -17.75 18.07
CA LEU A 557 1.75 -17.19 19.35
C LEU A 557 2.64 -16.03 19.78
N ASP A 558 2.05 -14.85 19.99
CA ASP A 558 2.75 -13.68 20.55
C ASP A 558 2.11 -13.22 21.86
N LEU A 559 2.85 -13.31 22.95
CA LEU A 559 2.44 -12.87 24.30
C LEU A 559 3.36 -11.77 24.84
N SER A 560 4.22 -11.18 24.00
CA SER A 560 5.24 -10.22 24.41
C SER A 560 4.66 -9.05 25.20
N GLY A 561 5.37 -8.44 26.16
CA GLY A 561 4.92 -7.23 26.86
C GLY A 561 3.74 -7.43 27.82
N ASN A 562 3.47 -8.67 28.24
CA ASN A 562 2.47 -9.01 29.25
C ASN A 562 3.13 -9.51 30.56
N PRO A 563 3.67 -8.62 31.41
CA PRO A 563 4.59 -8.99 32.49
C PRO A 563 4.03 -9.95 33.56
N ALA A 564 2.70 -10.04 33.74
CA ALA A 564 2.08 -10.88 34.76
C ALA A 564 1.48 -12.19 34.22
N SER A 565 1.62 -12.48 32.92
CA SER A 565 0.82 -13.50 32.22
C SER A 565 1.33 -14.95 32.33
N LEU A 566 2.59 -15.20 32.74
CA LEU A 566 3.25 -16.52 32.67
C LEU A 566 3.77 -17.03 34.02
N LEU A 567 3.03 -16.77 35.11
CA LEU A 567 3.40 -17.27 36.44
C LEU A 567 2.79 -18.65 36.72
N ALA A 568 3.56 -19.69 36.35
CA ALA A 568 3.38 -21.13 36.56
C ALA A 568 2.96 -21.90 35.29
N HIS A 569 3.85 -22.82 34.89
CA HIS A 569 3.80 -23.80 33.80
C HIS A 569 2.67 -23.62 32.79
N PRO A 570 2.85 -22.72 31.81
CA PRO A 570 1.92 -22.63 30.69
C PRO A 570 1.98 -23.95 29.94
N ALA A 571 0.83 -24.58 29.70
CA ALA A 571 0.74 -25.86 29.00
C ALA A 571 1.01 -25.71 27.49
N PHE A 572 2.16 -25.14 27.11
CA PHE A 572 2.61 -25.01 25.72
C PHE A 572 2.68 -26.38 25.02
N SER A 573 2.88 -27.45 25.77
CA SER A 573 2.75 -28.85 25.30
C SER A 573 1.39 -29.15 24.64
N SER A 574 0.35 -28.36 24.91
CA SER A 574 -0.96 -28.46 24.25
C SER A 574 -0.98 -27.88 22.83
N LEU A 575 0.12 -27.28 22.35
CA LEU A 575 0.25 -26.63 21.04
C LEU A 575 1.30 -27.37 20.17
N PRO A 576 1.03 -28.60 19.71
CA PRO A 576 2.01 -29.43 19.01
C PRO A 576 2.43 -28.87 17.64
N HIS A 577 1.63 -27.96 17.07
CA HIS A 577 1.84 -27.36 15.75
C HIS A 577 2.54 -25.99 15.78
N LEU A 578 3.00 -25.55 16.96
CA LEU A 578 3.57 -24.21 17.13
C LEU A 578 4.92 -24.08 16.42
N LYS A 579 5.03 -23.08 15.53
CA LYS A 579 6.21 -22.73 14.75
C LYS A 579 6.88 -21.45 15.24
N GLU A 580 6.11 -20.47 15.70
CA GLU A 580 6.64 -19.20 16.17
C GLU A 580 6.09 -18.84 17.56
N LEU A 581 6.99 -18.53 18.49
CA LEU A 581 6.66 -18.16 19.86
C LEU A 581 7.40 -16.89 20.28
N TYR A 582 6.66 -15.83 20.60
CA TYR A 582 7.20 -14.55 21.04
C TYR A 582 6.80 -14.26 22.49
N LEU A 583 7.80 -14.16 23.36
CA LEU A 583 7.69 -13.98 24.81
C LEU A 583 8.58 -12.82 25.29
N ARG A 584 8.75 -11.78 24.48
CA ARG A 584 9.61 -10.63 24.81
C ARG A 584 9.02 -9.83 25.96
N GLN A 585 9.81 -9.39 26.95
CA GLN A 585 9.33 -8.49 28.02
C GLN A 585 8.15 -9.06 28.84
N VAL A 586 8.21 -10.35 29.18
CA VAL A 586 7.20 -11.05 30.01
C VAL A 586 7.70 -11.28 31.46
N GLN A 587 8.85 -10.71 31.82
CA GLN A 587 9.48 -10.87 33.15
C GLN A 587 9.84 -12.32 33.51
N LEU A 588 10.13 -13.16 32.51
CA LEU A 588 10.56 -14.54 32.74
C LEU A 588 11.93 -14.57 33.44
N ARG A 589 12.04 -15.35 34.52
CA ARG A 589 13.31 -15.63 35.22
C ARG A 589 14.00 -16.89 34.75
N GLU A 590 13.20 -17.86 34.31
CA GLU A 590 13.62 -19.16 33.79
C GLU A 590 12.75 -19.51 32.57
N ILE A 591 13.29 -20.35 31.69
CA ILE A 591 12.58 -20.81 30.49
C ILE A 591 11.70 -22.02 30.88
N PRO A 592 10.38 -21.99 30.63
CA PRO A 592 9.50 -23.13 30.92
C PRO A 592 9.92 -24.40 30.18
N SER A 593 10.00 -25.53 30.89
CA SER A 593 10.42 -26.81 30.31
C SER A 593 9.50 -27.31 29.19
N ASP A 594 8.22 -26.92 29.21
CA ASP A 594 7.24 -27.31 28.18
C ASP A 594 7.61 -26.82 26.78
N ILE A 595 8.34 -25.69 26.67
CA ILE A 595 8.81 -25.17 25.38
C ILE A 595 9.75 -26.18 24.70
N LEU A 596 10.50 -26.97 25.48
CA LEU A 596 11.44 -27.97 24.98
C LEU A 596 10.75 -29.17 24.29
N SER A 597 9.43 -29.31 24.45
CA SER A 597 8.62 -30.34 23.79
C SER A 597 8.15 -29.94 22.38
N LEU A 598 8.32 -28.67 21.98
CA LEU A 598 7.81 -28.10 20.73
C LEU A 598 8.74 -28.38 19.54
N GLN A 599 8.69 -29.60 19.00
CA GLN A 599 9.60 -30.03 17.92
C GLN A 599 9.45 -29.26 16.59
N GLN A 600 8.30 -28.62 16.36
CA GLN A 600 8.03 -27.83 15.15
C GLN A 600 8.44 -26.35 15.27
N LEU A 601 8.97 -25.94 16.42
CA LEU A 601 9.30 -24.55 16.69
C LEU A 601 10.49 -24.09 15.83
N GLN A 602 10.29 -23.02 15.07
CA GLN A 602 11.25 -22.40 14.16
C GLN A 602 11.78 -21.08 14.73
N VAL A 603 10.91 -20.25 15.31
CA VAL A 603 11.26 -18.94 15.86
C VAL A 603 10.89 -18.89 17.34
N LEU A 604 11.87 -18.54 18.17
CA LEU A 604 11.68 -18.33 19.61
C LEU A 604 12.29 -16.99 20.03
N ASN A 605 11.44 -16.03 20.41
CA ASN A 605 11.88 -14.75 20.95
C ASN A 605 11.67 -14.67 22.47
N LEU A 606 12.76 -14.61 23.21
CA LEU A 606 12.82 -14.51 24.66
C LEU A 606 13.54 -13.22 25.11
N SER A 607 13.69 -12.24 24.22
CA SER A 607 14.43 -11.01 24.50
C SER A 607 13.80 -10.16 25.62
N GLN A 608 14.60 -9.30 26.26
CA GLN A 608 14.13 -8.35 27.28
C GLN A 608 13.40 -9.00 28.46
N ASN A 609 13.86 -10.18 28.89
CA ASN A 609 13.39 -10.85 30.10
C ASN A 609 14.45 -10.75 31.22
N SER A 610 14.34 -11.57 32.26
CA SER A 610 15.29 -11.65 33.37
C SER A 610 15.90 -13.05 33.48
N LEU A 611 16.17 -13.70 32.33
CA LEU A 611 16.70 -15.05 32.26
C LEU A 611 18.17 -15.08 32.72
N HIS A 612 18.52 -16.05 33.57
CA HIS A 612 19.89 -16.21 34.11
C HIS A 612 20.69 -17.30 33.38
N SER A 613 20.00 -18.30 32.84
CA SER A 613 20.61 -19.47 32.19
C SER A 613 19.66 -20.04 31.13
N ILE A 614 20.23 -20.87 30.26
CA ILE A 614 19.51 -21.63 29.23
C ILE A 614 19.59 -23.11 29.59
N PRO A 615 18.48 -23.87 29.58
CA PRO A 615 18.52 -25.30 29.87
C PRO A 615 19.17 -26.10 28.74
N GLU A 616 19.88 -27.18 29.08
CA GLU A 616 20.58 -28.06 28.12
C GLU A 616 19.64 -28.73 27.09
N GLY A 617 18.34 -28.83 27.41
CA GLY A 617 17.33 -29.44 26.55
C GLY A 617 17.03 -28.68 25.25
N PHE A 618 17.62 -27.50 25.02
CA PHE A 618 17.47 -26.75 23.76
C PHE A 618 17.94 -27.55 22.53
N LYS A 619 18.85 -28.51 22.72
CA LYS A 619 19.28 -29.45 21.68
C LYS A 619 18.13 -30.22 21.01
N ASN A 620 17.00 -30.36 21.67
CA ASN A 620 15.84 -31.10 21.16
C ASN A 620 15.02 -30.31 20.13
N LEU A 621 15.23 -28.99 20.01
CA LEU A 621 14.51 -28.11 19.09
C LEU A 621 15.17 -28.10 17.70
N SER A 622 15.19 -29.25 17.03
CA SER A 622 15.89 -29.43 15.75
C SER A 622 15.35 -28.59 14.58
N SER A 623 14.14 -28.05 14.71
CA SER A 623 13.53 -27.19 13.69
C SER A 623 13.83 -25.70 13.89
N LEU A 624 14.54 -25.33 14.97
CA LEU A 624 14.74 -23.94 15.36
C LEU A 624 15.73 -23.24 14.42
N THR A 625 15.29 -22.14 13.82
CA THR A 625 16.04 -21.32 12.86
C THR A 625 16.45 -19.97 13.44
N GLU A 626 15.61 -19.37 14.30
CA GLU A 626 15.89 -18.11 14.97
C GLU A 626 15.64 -18.21 16.49
N LEU A 627 16.66 -17.84 17.26
CA LEU A 627 16.62 -17.74 18.71
C LEU A 627 17.11 -16.36 19.16
N ASP A 628 16.20 -15.57 19.72
CA ASP A 628 16.52 -14.25 20.27
C ASP A 628 16.50 -14.27 21.80
N LEU A 629 17.68 -14.12 22.38
CA LEU A 629 17.92 -14.08 23.82
C LEU A 629 18.48 -12.73 24.28
N SER A 630 18.43 -11.71 23.41
CA SER A 630 18.99 -10.39 23.70
C SER A 630 18.39 -9.74 24.96
N ASP A 631 19.14 -8.84 25.59
CA ASP A 631 18.73 -8.07 26.76
C ASP A 631 18.21 -8.95 27.92
N ASN A 632 18.96 -9.99 28.30
CA ASN A 632 18.70 -10.84 29.47
C ASN A 632 19.89 -10.78 30.47
N ASN A 633 19.86 -11.61 31.51
CA ASN A 633 20.93 -11.71 32.52
C ASN A 633 21.77 -13.00 32.37
N ILE A 634 21.92 -13.49 31.14
CA ILE A 634 22.59 -14.76 30.87
C ILE A 634 24.11 -14.59 30.98
N SER A 635 24.73 -15.39 31.85
CA SER A 635 26.17 -15.30 32.13
C SER A 635 27.03 -16.28 31.31
N ALA A 636 26.46 -17.42 30.93
CA ALA A 636 27.10 -18.46 30.14
C ALA A 636 26.07 -19.20 29.25
N LEU A 637 26.54 -19.74 28.14
CA LEU A 637 25.75 -20.58 27.22
C LEU A 637 26.20 -22.05 27.35
N PRO A 638 25.25 -23.01 27.36
CA PRO A 638 25.58 -24.44 27.37
C PRO A 638 26.24 -24.86 26.02
N PRO A 639 27.30 -25.68 26.03
CA PRO A 639 27.92 -26.22 24.81
C PRO A 639 26.93 -26.95 23.88
N GLU A 640 25.91 -27.59 24.47
CA GLU A 640 24.84 -28.34 23.78
C GLU A 640 24.05 -27.46 22.80
N LEU A 641 24.04 -26.14 22.98
CA LEU A 641 23.44 -25.21 22.02
C LEU A 641 24.13 -25.26 20.64
N GLY A 642 25.42 -25.63 20.60
CA GLY A 642 26.18 -25.85 19.37
C GLY A 642 25.62 -26.99 18.51
N LEU A 643 24.89 -27.95 19.09
CA LEU A 643 24.26 -29.07 18.36
C LEU A 643 23.10 -28.64 17.45
N LEU A 644 22.68 -27.37 17.51
CA LEU A 644 21.67 -26.80 16.62
C LEU A 644 22.25 -26.32 15.29
N GLU A 645 23.54 -26.53 15.00
CA GLU A 645 24.09 -26.36 13.64
C GLU A 645 23.74 -27.60 12.80
N PRO A 646 23.17 -27.46 11.58
CA PRO A 646 22.99 -26.24 10.78
C PRO A 646 21.59 -25.60 10.87
N SER A 647 20.68 -26.09 11.73
CA SER A 647 19.28 -25.61 11.74
C SER A 647 19.17 -24.14 12.18
N LEU A 648 19.94 -23.75 13.20
CA LEU A 648 19.89 -22.40 13.77
C LEU A 648 20.74 -21.41 12.95
N GLN A 649 20.05 -20.50 12.27
CA GLN A 649 20.62 -19.51 11.38
C GLN A 649 20.90 -18.18 12.10
N ALA A 650 20.03 -17.80 13.02
CA ALA A 650 20.10 -16.55 13.76
C ALA A 650 20.08 -16.80 15.28
N LEU A 651 21.17 -16.42 15.96
CA LEU A 651 21.27 -16.42 17.42
C LEU A 651 21.61 -15.01 17.88
N ARG A 652 20.69 -14.34 18.58
CA ARG A 652 20.90 -12.99 19.13
C ARG A 652 21.16 -13.07 20.62
N LEU A 653 22.27 -12.47 21.04
CA LEU A 653 22.80 -12.56 22.41
C LEU A 653 23.17 -11.21 23.01
N ASP A 654 22.93 -10.13 22.27
CA ASP A 654 23.28 -8.77 22.66
C ASP A 654 22.67 -8.40 24.01
N GLY A 655 23.30 -7.48 24.76
CA GLY A 655 22.76 -7.02 26.04
C GLY A 655 22.84 -8.02 27.21
N ASN A 656 23.45 -9.20 27.03
CA ASN A 656 23.71 -10.16 28.11
C ASN A 656 25.11 -10.01 28.73
N PRO A 657 25.28 -10.24 30.04
CA PRO A 657 26.58 -10.23 30.71
C PRO A 657 27.37 -11.53 30.47
N LEU A 658 27.54 -11.94 29.21
CA LEU A 658 28.25 -13.16 28.83
C LEU A 658 29.73 -13.09 29.22
N ARG A 659 30.16 -14.01 30.08
CA ARG A 659 31.56 -14.12 30.53
C ARG A 659 32.33 -15.24 29.83
N SER A 660 31.61 -16.24 29.29
CA SER A 660 32.22 -17.45 28.73
C SER A 660 32.76 -17.27 27.30
N ILE A 661 32.16 -16.38 26.49
CA ILE A 661 32.50 -16.20 25.06
C ILE A 661 33.15 -14.84 24.86
N ARG A 662 34.29 -14.80 24.15
CA ARG A 662 34.96 -13.54 23.80
C ARG A 662 34.13 -12.75 22.78
N ARG A 663 34.08 -11.42 22.94
CA ARG A 663 33.37 -10.50 22.00
C ARG A 663 33.77 -10.71 20.54
N THR A 664 35.05 -10.97 20.26
CA THR A 664 35.56 -11.23 18.91
C THR A 664 34.96 -12.46 18.22
N ILE A 665 34.38 -13.41 18.97
CA ILE A 665 33.66 -14.57 18.42
C ILE A 665 32.19 -14.21 18.19
N LEU A 666 31.59 -13.44 19.12
CA LEU A 666 30.23 -12.91 18.96
C LEU A 666 30.11 -12.04 17.70
N ASP A 667 31.09 -11.17 17.44
CA ASP A 667 31.12 -10.27 16.27
C ASP A 667 31.22 -11.01 14.92
N ARG A 668 31.62 -12.29 14.92
CA ARG A 668 31.70 -13.14 13.71
C ARG A 668 30.36 -13.80 13.36
N GLY A 669 29.31 -13.56 14.15
CA GLY A 669 27.95 -14.02 13.90
C GLY A 669 27.64 -15.44 14.38
N THR A 670 26.37 -15.84 14.23
CA THR A 670 25.78 -17.09 14.74
C THR A 670 26.64 -18.32 14.51
N LYS A 671 27.12 -18.53 13.27
CA LYS A 671 27.86 -19.73 12.88
C LYS A 671 29.18 -19.88 13.63
N ALA A 672 29.86 -18.77 13.92
CA ALA A 672 31.11 -18.78 14.68
C ALA A 672 30.86 -19.09 16.17
N VAL A 673 29.76 -18.59 16.72
CA VAL A 673 29.35 -18.85 18.10
C VAL A 673 28.96 -20.31 18.29
N LEU A 674 28.13 -20.86 17.39
CA LEU A 674 27.71 -22.27 17.45
C LEU A 674 28.89 -23.22 17.30
N LYS A 675 29.80 -22.94 16.36
CA LYS A 675 31.03 -23.72 16.21
C LYS A 675 31.91 -23.67 17.47
N TYR A 676 32.07 -22.50 18.07
CA TYR A 676 32.81 -22.35 19.32
C TYR A 676 32.20 -23.17 20.47
N LEU A 677 30.86 -23.22 20.57
CA LEU A 677 30.16 -24.03 21.58
C LEU A 677 30.29 -25.53 21.31
N MET A 678 30.23 -25.94 20.04
CA MET A 678 30.44 -27.32 19.63
C MET A 678 31.85 -27.83 19.98
N ASP A 679 32.88 -26.99 19.79
CA ASP A 679 34.27 -27.30 20.17
C ASP A 679 34.49 -27.42 21.70
N LYS A 680 33.47 -27.12 22.51
CA LYS A 680 33.47 -27.20 23.98
C LYS A 680 32.65 -28.36 24.54
N LEU A 681 32.02 -29.17 23.68
CA LEU A 681 31.38 -30.39 24.12
C LEU A 681 32.43 -31.39 24.62
N PRO A 682 32.19 -32.10 25.73
CA PRO A 682 33.07 -33.18 26.16
C PRO A 682 33.17 -34.24 25.05
N GLU A 683 34.39 -34.63 24.68
CA GLU A 683 34.61 -35.77 23.78
C GLU A 683 34.01 -37.02 24.44
N HIS A 684 32.98 -37.59 23.82
CA HIS A 684 32.41 -38.88 24.19
C HIS A 684 32.60 -39.89 23.07
#